data_AF-A0A1A7WER3-F1
#
_entry.id   AF-A0A1A7WER3-F1
#
_cell.length_a   1.000
_cell.length_b   1.000
_cell.length_c   1.000
_cell.angle_alpha   90.00
_cell.angle_beta   90.00
_cell.angle_gamma   90.00
#
_symmetry.space_group_name_H-M   'P 1'
#
loop_
_entity.id
_entity.type
_entity.pdbx_description
1 polymer ?
#
loop_
_entity_poly.entity_id
_entity_poly.type
_entity_poly.pdbx_seq_one_letter_code
_entity_poly.pdbx_strand_id
1 'polypeptide(L)'
;MILGVRRILRLCECEQIRGAGGVEENPGGAKRRMPKLRIPAKIWNNQKVKNQPADDQLDCTQQQEEQLEETQPEERLEEVSRRLILREEDLFGKDSHCEEEEDQLQQDFEGLSVQIWMAIHESFSPLTSSAEALESLRSAVTSILQQEVQDQRWRDSPKEQVPVWRPQRWFSTHNQLLQKMVESRLSRAVEENSRETDQLSSVVKKQVRCMGKRVEEDLLIVVRKLKGCYPAKVDILNVYAGLYHRTFSARLAELTSSGLETDDCSYLLFWVNHYYPQEILKHKELDGQIKTACLGSLLLKDALTQLEEQYLTHRQEKVNLWLNAILMKEQESWLSENAPELIDSYYFSPLAIDVIQLINGSLTEFNQTIKNRNKLVRITVHLENFFSSYKKCLEDFMKGNHSNTHSVVKAQLVCEQQLSEYLSRQTEGLSEELRRRCLDSLAALRDCGYRYFTCPLQDQIKVRLSQLWTPVWVDGSLPVVDLLLDFLNQQLVDITDLKPTCRQSLLCVLYHDVVLQYVKKMMKMKMRSKKQQGAGAQRMNEDAQKLDCFFKEEGCAETSWLCEMLCILAEILRLQDPASIQLEIVNLARSFPDLSGAHVSELLSLKTGLSAADVRSIRQSVEENRLLVDSTNHSPQFFSRIKVKWINNKINQIGLKT
;
A
#
# COMPACT_ATOMS: atom_id res chain seq x y z
N MET A 1 23.51 4.11 -2.60
CA MET A 1 24.49 3.43 -3.48
C MET A 1 24.52 1.91 -3.21
N ILE A 2 23.71 1.16 -3.97
CA ILE A 2 24.00 -0.10 -4.72
C ILE A 2 24.68 -1.33 -4.04
N LEU A 3 25.06 -1.33 -2.75
CA LEU A 3 25.75 -2.50 -2.15
C LEU A 3 24.92 -3.46 -1.26
N GLY A 4 23.62 -3.19 -1.02
CA GLY A 4 22.79 -4.00 -0.11
C GLY A 4 22.04 -5.20 -0.71
N VAL A 5 21.92 -5.30 -2.04
CA VAL A 5 20.95 -6.20 -2.71
C VAL A 5 21.45 -7.66 -2.83
N ARG A 6 22.73 -7.94 -2.55
CA ARG A 6 23.34 -9.27 -2.80
C ARG A 6 23.27 -10.29 -1.66
N ARG A 7 22.67 -9.96 -0.50
CA ARG A 7 22.74 -10.83 0.69
C ARG A 7 21.51 -11.71 0.96
N ILE A 8 20.38 -11.49 0.27
CA ILE A 8 19.11 -12.21 0.54
C ILE A 8 18.86 -13.39 -0.42
N LEU A 9 19.60 -13.50 -1.52
CA LEU A 9 19.39 -14.52 -2.57
C LEU A 9 20.13 -15.86 -2.37
N ARG A 10 20.67 -16.14 -1.17
CA ARG A 10 21.53 -17.33 -0.94
C ARG A 10 20.96 -18.40 0.01
N LEU A 11 19.66 -18.36 0.34
CA LEU A 11 19.05 -19.23 1.36
C LEU A 11 17.96 -20.21 0.87
N CYS A 12 17.74 -20.40 -0.44
CA CYS A 12 16.61 -21.22 -0.94
C CYS A 12 16.95 -22.28 -2.00
N GLU A 13 18.13 -22.92 -1.96
CA GLU A 13 18.42 -24.08 -2.82
C GLU A 13 18.86 -25.29 -1.98
N CYS A 14 17.91 -26.20 -1.72
CA CYS A 14 18.11 -27.65 -1.53
C CYS A 14 16.80 -28.30 -1.05
N GLU A 15 16.06 -29.00 -1.93
CA GLU A 15 15.64 -30.40 -1.75
C GLU A 15 14.83 -30.92 -2.95
N GLN A 16 14.96 -32.22 -3.19
CA GLN A 16 14.83 -32.95 -4.45
C GLN A 16 13.55 -33.80 -4.56
N ILE A 17 12.98 -33.85 -5.78
CA ILE A 17 12.68 -35.04 -6.65
C ILE A 17 11.79 -36.21 -6.13
N ARG A 18 10.76 -36.56 -6.96
CA ARG A 18 10.24 -37.90 -7.43
C ARG A 18 8.70 -37.97 -7.28
N GLY A 19 7.85 -38.39 -8.23
CA GLY A 19 7.96 -39.06 -9.54
C GLY A 19 6.93 -40.22 -9.63
N ALA A 20 6.07 -40.24 -10.68
CA ALA A 20 5.25 -41.35 -11.26
C ALA A 20 3.87 -40.79 -11.73
N GLY A 21 3.28 -41.06 -12.90
CA GLY A 21 3.46 -42.12 -13.90
C GLY A 21 2.20 -42.99 -13.95
N GLY A 22 1.32 -42.83 -14.94
CA GLY A 22 0.15 -43.69 -15.12
C GLY A 22 -0.69 -43.38 -16.37
N VAL A 23 -0.76 -44.36 -17.27
CA VAL A 23 -1.50 -44.43 -18.55
C VAL A 23 -2.72 -45.33 -18.37
N GLU A 24 -3.84 -45.05 -19.06
CA GLU A 24 -4.78 -46.00 -19.72
C GLU A 24 -6.12 -45.28 -19.99
N GLU A 25 -6.49 -45.08 -21.24
CA GLU A 25 -7.28 -45.95 -22.13
C GLU A 25 -8.81 -45.80 -22.00
N ASN A 26 -9.42 -45.74 -23.18
CA ASN A 26 -10.80 -45.38 -23.50
C ASN A 26 -11.54 -46.66 -23.91
N PRO A 27 -12.87 -46.73 -23.82
CA PRO A 27 -13.58 -47.23 -25.00
C PRO A 27 -14.91 -46.52 -25.31
N GLY A 28 -15.27 -46.61 -26.59
CA GLY A 28 -16.37 -45.91 -27.22
C GLY A 28 -17.77 -46.49 -26.99
N GLY A 29 -18.77 -45.70 -27.41
CA GLY A 29 -20.17 -46.08 -27.54
C GLY A 29 -20.93 -45.03 -28.37
N ALA A 30 -21.68 -45.47 -29.37
CA ALA A 30 -22.09 -44.66 -30.52
C ALA A 30 -23.60 -44.36 -30.61
N LYS A 31 -23.92 -43.31 -31.41
CA LYS A 31 -25.21 -42.95 -32.08
C LYS A 31 -26.23 -42.17 -31.21
N ARG A 32 -26.99 -41.17 -31.69
CA ARG A 32 -27.51 -40.81 -33.02
C ARG A 32 -27.57 -39.28 -33.25
N ARG A 33 -27.51 -38.90 -34.53
CA ARG A 33 -27.47 -37.54 -35.09
C ARG A 33 -28.88 -37.00 -35.38
N MET A 34 -29.05 -35.70 -35.23
CA MET A 34 -30.02 -34.83 -35.91
C MET A 34 -29.24 -33.83 -36.79
N PRO A 35 -29.80 -33.29 -37.90
CA PRO A 35 -29.03 -32.61 -38.94
C PRO A 35 -28.54 -31.24 -38.46
N LYS A 36 -27.21 -31.05 -38.50
CA LYS A 36 -26.57 -29.74 -38.33
C LYS A 36 -26.12 -29.28 -39.72
N LEU A 37 -26.53 -28.08 -40.11
CA LEU A 37 -25.96 -27.36 -41.25
C LEU A 37 -24.43 -27.28 -41.06
N ARG A 38 -23.69 -27.82 -42.03
CA ARG A 38 -22.24 -27.99 -42.00
C ARG A 38 -21.57 -26.68 -42.39
N ILE A 39 -20.87 -26.06 -41.44
CA ILE A 39 -19.74 -25.18 -41.77
C ILE A 39 -18.62 -26.10 -42.28
N PRO A 40 -18.06 -25.92 -43.49
CA PRO A 40 -17.03 -26.83 -44.03
C PRO A 40 -15.78 -26.88 -43.15
N ALA A 41 -15.52 -28.02 -42.51
CA ALA A 41 -14.38 -28.24 -41.61
C ALA A 41 -13.00 -28.33 -42.32
N LYS A 42 -12.90 -28.00 -43.61
CA LYS A 42 -11.71 -28.24 -44.44
C LYS A 42 -10.66 -27.11 -44.44
N ILE A 43 -10.89 -26.00 -43.73
CA ILE A 43 -9.95 -24.86 -43.71
C ILE A 43 -8.82 -25.05 -42.67
N TRP A 44 -8.93 -26.04 -41.76
CA TRP A 44 -8.04 -26.13 -40.59
C TRP A 44 -6.69 -26.83 -40.83
N ASN A 45 -6.48 -27.55 -41.93
CA ASN A 45 -5.25 -28.32 -42.16
C ASN A 45 -4.54 -27.83 -43.42
N ASN A 46 -3.66 -26.84 -43.31
CA ASN A 46 -2.47 -26.69 -44.16
C ASN A 46 -1.60 -25.50 -43.70
N GLN A 47 -0.82 -25.70 -42.64
CA GLN A 47 0.42 -24.96 -42.43
C GLN A 47 1.43 -25.88 -41.73
N LYS A 48 1.99 -26.82 -42.50
CA LYS A 48 3.24 -27.51 -42.14
C LYS A 48 4.38 -26.82 -42.88
N VAL A 49 5.18 -26.13 -42.09
CA VAL A 49 6.44 -25.47 -42.45
C VAL A 49 7.35 -26.42 -43.23
N LYS A 50 7.86 -25.97 -44.39
CA LYS A 50 9.08 -26.50 -45.01
C LYS A 50 10.07 -25.35 -45.15
N ASN A 51 11.16 -25.45 -44.40
CA ASN A 51 12.33 -24.58 -44.49
C ASN A 51 13.40 -25.22 -45.38
N GLN A 52 13.90 -24.41 -46.34
CA GLN A 52 15.28 -24.29 -46.86
C GLN A 52 15.90 -25.40 -47.74
N PRO A 53 16.99 -25.11 -48.50
CA PRO A 53 17.54 -23.80 -48.95
C PRO A 53 17.79 -23.69 -50.47
N ALA A 54 18.22 -22.50 -50.89
CA ALA A 54 18.61 -22.11 -52.25
C ALA A 54 19.98 -22.66 -52.68
N ASP A 55 20.13 -22.96 -53.97
CA ASP A 55 21.39 -22.79 -54.73
C ASP A 55 21.12 -22.72 -56.25
N ASP A 56 21.93 -21.87 -56.89
CA ASP A 56 22.41 -21.80 -58.29
C ASP A 56 21.50 -21.51 -59.52
N GLN A 57 21.69 -20.27 -60.02
CA GLN A 57 22.12 -19.79 -61.36
C GLN A 57 21.64 -20.44 -62.70
N LEU A 58 21.35 -19.50 -63.62
CA LEU A 58 21.51 -19.48 -65.10
C LEU A 58 20.33 -19.87 -66.03
N ASP A 59 19.72 -18.80 -66.57
CA ASP A 59 19.56 -18.48 -68.01
C ASP A 59 18.92 -19.51 -68.96
N CYS A 60 17.69 -19.25 -69.42
CA CYS A 60 17.39 -19.17 -70.86
C CYS A 60 15.95 -18.72 -71.13
N THR A 61 15.87 -17.61 -71.84
CA THR A 61 14.74 -17.13 -72.63
C THR A 61 14.15 -18.23 -73.52
N GLN A 62 12.85 -18.49 -73.44
CA GLN A 62 12.08 -18.93 -74.60
C GLN A 62 10.60 -18.58 -74.43
N GLN A 63 10.15 -17.78 -75.40
CA GLN A 63 8.80 -17.28 -75.58
C GLN A 63 7.82 -18.45 -75.74
N GLN A 64 6.69 -18.41 -75.03
CA GLN A 64 5.46 -19.07 -75.45
C GLN A 64 4.28 -18.21 -74.97
N GLU A 65 3.77 -17.46 -75.94
CA GLU A 65 2.36 -17.11 -76.16
C GLU A 65 1.53 -16.74 -74.92
N GLU A 66 1.38 -15.43 -74.73
CA GLU A 66 0.26 -14.83 -74.03
C GLU A 66 -1.06 -15.34 -74.62
N GLN A 67 -1.63 -16.38 -74.01
CA GLN A 67 -3.07 -16.57 -74.02
C GLN A 67 -3.65 -15.60 -73.00
N LEU A 68 -4.23 -14.50 -73.50
CA LEU A 68 -5.18 -13.70 -72.75
C LEU A 68 -6.34 -14.61 -72.32
N GLU A 69 -6.24 -15.19 -71.12
CA GLU A 69 -7.44 -15.50 -70.36
C GLU A 69 -8.02 -14.17 -69.88
N GLU A 70 -9.14 -13.77 -70.49
CA GLU A 70 -10.01 -12.70 -70.01
C GLU A 70 -10.33 -12.96 -68.53
N THR A 71 -9.62 -12.26 -67.66
CA THR A 71 -9.90 -12.23 -66.23
C THR A 71 -11.22 -11.46 -66.09
N GLN A 72 -12.34 -12.18 -65.99
CA GLN A 72 -13.60 -11.56 -65.58
C GLN A 72 -13.33 -10.79 -64.29
N PRO A 73 -13.72 -9.51 -64.18
CA PRO A 73 -13.49 -8.75 -62.96
C PRO A 73 -14.19 -9.48 -61.83
N GLU A 74 -13.43 -9.90 -60.81
CA GLU A 74 -13.95 -10.58 -59.63
C GLU A 74 -15.12 -9.77 -59.08
N GLU A 75 -16.33 -10.32 -59.22
CA GLU A 75 -17.54 -9.56 -58.98
C GLU A 75 -17.70 -9.31 -57.48
N ARG A 76 -18.01 -8.07 -57.10
CA ARG A 76 -18.10 -7.69 -55.68
C ARG A 76 -19.22 -8.49 -55.00
N LEU A 77 -18.91 -9.12 -53.87
CA LEU A 77 -19.86 -9.90 -53.03
C LEU A 77 -21.18 -9.18 -52.72
N GLU A 78 -21.16 -7.85 -52.56
CA GLU A 78 -22.32 -7.00 -52.35
C GLU A 78 -23.28 -7.01 -53.54
N GLU A 79 -22.75 -6.95 -54.77
CA GLU A 79 -23.57 -6.97 -55.98
C GLU A 79 -24.14 -8.36 -56.23
N VAL A 80 -23.34 -9.41 -55.96
CA VAL A 80 -23.81 -10.80 -55.99
C VAL A 80 -24.97 -11.00 -55.01
N SER A 81 -24.82 -10.53 -53.76
CA SER A 81 -25.88 -10.57 -52.73
C SER A 81 -27.15 -9.84 -53.18
N ARG A 82 -27.01 -8.64 -53.74
CA ARG A 82 -28.15 -7.84 -54.23
C ARG A 82 -28.92 -8.55 -55.33
N ARG A 83 -28.21 -9.15 -56.30
CA ARG A 83 -28.86 -9.89 -57.39
C ARG A 83 -29.57 -11.15 -56.90
N LEU A 84 -28.97 -11.88 -55.95
CA LEU A 84 -29.62 -13.05 -55.36
C LEU A 84 -30.88 -12.67 -54.56
N ILE A 85 -30.86 -11.54 -53.84
CA ILE A 85 -32.07 -11.03 -53.16
C ILE A 85 -33.16 -10.69 -54.17
N LEU A 86 -32.84 -10.00 -55.28
CA LEU A 86 -33.83 -9.67 -56.31
C LEU A 86 -34.42 -10.92 -56.97
N ARG A 87 -33.58 -11.94 -57.21
CA ARG A 87 -34.03 -13.24 -57.73
C ARG A 87 -34.91 -13.98 -56.73
N GLU A 88 -34.61 -13.90 -55.44
CA GLU A 88 -35.46 -14.43 -54.37
C GLU A 88 -36.82 -13.71 -54.32
N GLU A 89 -36.85 -12.39 -54.39
CA GLU A 89 -38.09 -11.60 -54.40
C GLU A 89 -38.96 -11.90 -55.63
N ASP A 90 -38.36 -12.08 -56.82
CA ASP A 90 -39.10 -12.43 -58.04
C ASP A 90 -39.65 -13.86 -58.01
N LEU A 91 -38.89 -14.82 -57.46
CA LEU A 91 -39.32 -16.23 -57.40
C LEU A 91 -40.48 -16.42 -56.42
N PHE A 92 -40.36 -15.86 -55.22
CA PHE A 92 -41.36 -15.99 -54.14
C PHE A 92 -42.48 -14.94 -54.22
N GLY A 93 -42.39 -13.98 -55.14
CA GLY A 93 -43.47 -13.05 -55.48
C GLY A 93 -44.52 -13.61 -56.46
N LYS A 94 -44.28 -14.79 -57.03
CA LYS A 94 -45.18 -15.46 -58.00
C LYS A 94 -46.06 -16.51 -57.31
N ASP A 95 -47.28 -16.70 -57.82
CA ASP A 95 -48.25 -17.69 -57.31
C ASP A 95 -47.82 -19.16 -57.54
N SER A 96 -46.82 -19.40 -58.40
CA SER A 96 -46.20 -20.72 -58.63
C SER A 96 -44.74 -20.57 -59.04
N HIS A 97 -43.83 -21.31 -58.41
CA HIS A 97 -42.39 -21.36 -58.72
C HIS A 97 -41.91 -22.82 -58.89
N CYS A 98 -40.77 -23.00 -59.56
CA CYS A 98 -40.17 -24.31 -59.86
C CYS A 98 -39.20 -24.75 -58.77
N GLU A 99 -39.30 -25.99 -58.28
CA GLU A 99 -38.38 -26.57 -57.27
C GLU A 99 -36.91 -26.53 -57.75
N GLU A 100 -36.65 -26.69 -59.06
CA GLU A 100 -35.28 -26.62 -59.61
C GLU A 100 -34.68 -25.21 -59.49
N GLU A 101 -35.49 -24.16 -59.62
CA GLU A 101 -35.04 -22.77 -59.47
C GLU A 101 -34.80 -22.42 -57.99
N GLU A 102 -35.58 -23.00 -57.08
CA GLU A 102 -35.37 -22.89 -55.64
C GLU A 102 -34.05 -23.55 -55.21
N ASP A 103 -33.82 -24.79 -55.67
CA ASP A 103 -32.60 -25.54 -55.36
C ASP A 103 -31.35 -24.81 -55.88
N GLN A 104 -31.42 -24.26 -57.10
CA GLN A 104 -30.31 -23.48 -57.66
C GLN A 104 -30.07 -22.20 -56.87
N LEU A 105 -31.13 -21.48 -56.50
CA LEU A 105 -31.02 -20.25 -55.71
C LEU A 105 -30.43 -20.54 -54.32
N GLN A 106 -30.81 -21.65 -53.69
CA GLN A 106 -30.24 -22.07 -52.42
C GLN A 106 -28.74 -22.39 -52.55
N GLN A 107 -28.32 -23.10 -53.60
CA GLN A 107 -26.89 -23.38 -53.85
C GLN A 107 -26.10 -22.09 -54.08
N ASP A 108 -26.66 -21.13 -54.82
CA ASP A 108 -26.01 -19.83 -55.08
C ASP A 108 -25.82 -19.05 -53.75
N PHE A 109 -26.83 -19.05 -52.86
CA PHE A 109 -26.70 -18.48 -51.51
C PHE A 109 -25.67 -19.19 -50.64
N GLU A 110 -25.59 -20.52 -50.71
CA GLU A 110 -24.58 -21.31 -50.00
C GLU A 110 -23.17 -20.95 -50.50
N GLY A 111 -22.98 -20.84 -51.81
CA GLY A 111 -21.71 -20.42 -52.44
C GLY A 111 -21.28 -19.02 -52.01
N LEU A 112 -22.20 -18.05 -52.04
CA LEU A 112 -21.97 -16.69 -51.55
C LEU A 112 -21.58 -16.69 -50.07
N SER A 113 -22.28 -17.48 -49.24
CA SER A 113 -22.00 -17.55 -47.81
C SER A 113 -20.55 -18.01 -47.54
N VAL A 114 -20.04 -18.99 -48.30
CA VAL A 114 -18.67 -19.48 -48.17
C VAL A 114 -17.67 -18.36 -48.48
N GLN A 115 -17.86 -17.63 -49.57
CA GLN A 115 -16.98 -16.51 -49.94
C GLN A 115 -16.97 -15.40 -48.90
N ILE A 116 -18.14 -15.05 -48.34
CA ILE A 116 -18.28 -14.08 -47.26
C ILE A 116 -17.52 -14.53 -46.00
N TRP A 117 -17.69 -15.80 -45.58
CA TRP A 117 -17.01 -16.31 -44.40
C TRP A 117 -15.48 -16.40 -44.58
N MET A 118 -15.00 -16.71 -45.79
CA MET A 118 -13.57 -16.66 -46.10
C MET A 118 -13.02 -15.25 -46.01
N ALA A 119 -13.69 -14.26 -46.61
CA ALA A 119 -13.27 -12.86 -46.55
C ALA A 119 -13.20 -12.33 -45.10
N ILE A 120 -14.16 -12.72 -44.23
CA ILE A 120 -14.14 -12.37 -42.81
C ILE A 120 -13.01 -13.09 -42.07
N HIS A 121 -12.81 -14.39 -42.32
CA HIS A 121 -11.76 -15.17 -41.69
C HIS A 121 -10.36 -14.61 -42.01
N GLU A 122 -10.18 -14.12 -43.23
CA GLU A 122 -8.93 -13.53 -43.67
C GLU A 122 -8.66 -12.15 -43.07
N SER A 123 -9.62 -11.51 -42.40
CA SER A 123 -9.51 -10.12 -41.85
C SER A 123 -8.27 -9.81 -41.00
N PHE A 124 -7.66 -10.81 -40.35
CA PHE A 124 -6.40 -10.63 -39.59
C PHE A 124 -5.19 -11.34 -40.21
N SER A 125 -5.29 -11.78 -41.47
CA SER A 125 -4.19 -12.33 -42.25
C SER A 125 -3.25 -11.21 -42.68
N PRO A 126 -1.92 -11.40 -42.75
CA PRO A 126 -0.97 -10.37 -43.21
C PRO A 126 -1.33 -9.78 -44.58
N LEU A 127 -1.99 -10.60 -45.41
CA LEU A 127 -2.47 -10.29 -46.76
C LEU A 127 -3.58 -9.23 -46.81
N THR A 128 -4.25 -8.94 -45.69
CA THR A 128 -5.32 -7.90 -45.61
C THR A 128 -4.83 -6.45 -45.66
N SER A 129 -3.54 -6.25 -45.92
CA SER A 129 -2.99 -4.92 -46.13
C SER A 129 -3.20 -4.43 -47.57
N SER A 130 -3.66 -5.29 -48.49
CA SER A 130 -4.03 -4.87 -49.85
C SER A 130 -5.40 -4.16 -49.84
N ALA A 131 -5.55 -3.16 -50.71
CA ALA A 131 -6.81 -2.44 -50.87
C ALA A 131 -7.96 -3.36 -51.31
N GLU A 132 -7.65 -4.36 -52.14
CA GLU A 132 -8.60 -5.36 -52.65
C GLU A 132 -9.18 -6.23 -51.52
N ALA A 133 -8.35 -6.68 -50.57
CA ALA A 133 -8.82 -7.48 -49.44
C ALA A 133 -9.72 -6.69 -48.49
N LEU A 134 -9.42 -5.40 -48.25
CA LEU A 134 -10.25 -4.52 -47.42
C LEU A 134 -11.60 -4.20 -48.10
N GLU A 135 -11.61 -4.08 -49.42
CA GLU A 135 -12.82 -3.84 -50.18
C GLU A 135 -13.67 -5.11 -50.32
N SER A 136 -13.04 -6.29 -50.43
CA SER A 136 -13.72 -7.59 -50.33
C SER A 136 -14.38 -7.77 -48.95
N LEU A 137 -13.68 -7.40 -47.86
CA LEU A 137 -14.26 -7.40 -46.52
C LEU A 137 -15.43 -6.42 -46.39
N ARG A 138 -15.29 -5.19 -46.91
CA ARG A 138 -16.38 -4.19 -46.92
C ARG A 138 -17.60 -4.74 -47.65
N SER A 139 -17.39 -5.29 -48.83
CA SER A 139 -18.40 -5.93 -49.68
C SER A 139 -19.11 -7.07 -48.94
N ALA A 140 -18.35 -7.97 -48.29
CA ALA A 140 -18.88 -9.07 -47.49
C ALA A 140 -19.75 -8.59 -46.31
N VAL A 141 -19.30 -7.54 -45.59
CA VAL A 141 -20.07 -6.96 -44.47
C VAL A 141 -21.36 -6.31 -44.97
N THR A 142 -21.32 -5.63 -46.12
CA THR A 142 -22.54 -5.07 -46.72
C THR A 142 -23.52 -6.17 -47.11
N SER A 143 -23.05 -7.27 -47.72
CA SER A 143 -23.88 -8.43 -48.06
C SER A 143 -24.58 -9.01 -46.82
N ILE A 144 -23.88 -9.16 -45.70
CA ILE A 144 -24.48 -9.64 -44.44
C ILE A 144 -25.62 -8.71 -43.98
N LEU A 145 -25.42 -7.40 -44.05
CA LEU A 145 -26.43 -6.44 -43.65
C LEU A 145 -27.63 -6.42 -44.60
N GLN A 146 -27.41 -6.60 -45.90
CA GLN A 146 -28.49 -6.75 -46.88
C GLN A 146 -29.33 -7.99 -46.57
N GLN A 147 -28.70 -9.14 -46.28
CA GLN A 147 -29.43 -10.36 -45.92
C GLN A 147 -30.21 -10.22 -44.61
N GLU A 148 -29.69 -9.49 -43.62
CA GLU A 148 -30.42 -9.25 -42.37
C GLU A 148 -31.65 -8.34 -42.60
N VAL A 149 -31.56 -7.38 -43.51
CA VAL A 149 -32.73 -6.57 -43.94
C VAL A 149 -33.74 -7.46 -44.66
N GLN A 150 -33.28 -8.40 -45.49
CA GLN A 150 -34.17 -9.32 -46.19
C GLN A 150 -34.87 -10.30 -45.23
N ASP A 151 -34.16 -10.82 -44.23
CA ASP A 151 -34.75 -11.62 -43.15
C ASP A 151 -35.83 -10.85 -42.38
N GLN A 152 -35.66 -9.53 -42.20
CA GLN A 152 -36.67 -8.68 -41.57
C GLN A 152 -37.90 -8.49 -42.46
N ARG A 153 -37.71 -8.30 -43.78
CA ARG A 153 -38.83 -8.17 -44.73
C ARG A 153 -39.70 -9.43 -44.75
N TRP A 154 -39.10 -10.61 -44.86
CA TRP A 154 -39.84 -11.87 -44.89
C TRP A 154 -40.52 -12.23 -43.56
N ARG A 155 -40.10 -11.62 -42.44
CA ARG A 155 -40.75 -11.83 -41.14
C ARG A 155 -42.22 -11.37 -41.17
N ASP A 156 -42.52 -10.33 -41.92
CA ASP A 156 -43.84 -9.70 -41.97
C ASP A 156 -44.72 -10.28 -43.10
N SER A 157 -44.19 -11.22 -43.89
CA SER A 157 -44.87 -11.86 -45.03
C SER A 157 -45.72 -13.08 -44.63
N PRO A 158 -46.71 -13.49 -45.45
CA PRO A 158 -47.46 -14.71 -45.26
C PRO A 158 -46.55 -15.94 -45.29
N LYS A 159 -46.75 -16.89 -44.35
CA LYS A 159 -45.88 -18.07 -44.20
C LYS A 159 -45.76 -18.95 -45.45
N GLU A 160 -46.75 -18.91 -46.33
CA GLU A 160 -46.80 -19.70 -47.58
C GLU A 160 -45.85 -19.15 -48.66
N GLN A 161 -45.40 -17.90 -48.53
CA GLN A 161 -44.50 -17.22 -49.48
C GLN A 161 -43.07 -17.05 -48.93
N VAL A 162 -42.80 -17.56 -47.72
CA VAL A 162 -41.48 -17.41 -47.10
C VAL A 162 -40.56 -18.54 -47.59
N PRO A 163 -39.38 -18.23 -48.15
CA PRO A 163 -38.41 -19.25 -48.53
C PRO A 163 -38.01 -20.14 -47.34
N VAL A 164 -37.84 -21.43 -47.59
CA VAL A 164 -37.53 -22.44 -46.54
C VAL A 164 -36.24 -22.16 -45.76
N TRP A 165 -35.29 -21.43 -46.36
CA TRP A 165 -34.03 -21.04 -45.73
C TRP A 165 -34.10 -19.75 -44.89
N ARG A 166 -35.22 -19.02 -44.89
CA ARG A 166 -35.40 -17.79 -44.12
C ARG A 166 -35.96 -18.09 -42.71
N PRO A 167 -35.51 -17.39 -41.65
CA PRO A 167 -34.43 -16.40 -41.62
C PRO A 167 -33.04 -17.07 -41.59
N GLN A 168 -32.10 -16.55 -42.37
CA GLN A 168 -30.75 -17.09 -42.46
C GLN A 168 -29.83 -16.60 -41.30
N ARG A 169 -30.14 -15.47 -40.68
CA ARG A 169 -29.44 -14.89 -39.50
C ARG A 169 -27.94 -14.74 -39.68
N TRP A 170 -27.50 -14.26 -40.84
CA TRP A 170 -26.08 -14.13 -41.18
C TRP A 170 -25.31 -13.27 -40.18
N PHE A 171 -25.94 -12.24 -39.59
CA PHE A 171 -25.26 -11.43 -38.57
C PHE A 171 -24.94 -12.21 -37.28
N SER A 172 -25.80 -13.17 -36.90
CA SER A 172 -25.52 -14.08 -35.77
C SER A 172 -24.36 -15.02 -36.10
N THR A 173 -24.35 -15.59 -37.30
CA THR A 173 -23.26 -16.48 -37.77
C THR A 173 -21.93 -15.72 -37.85
N HIS A 174 -21.96 -14.48 -38.33
CA HIS A 174 -20.82 -13.57 -38.32
C HIS A 174 -20.26 -13.40 -36.90
N ASN A 175 -21.09 -13.05 -35.91
CA ASN A 175 -20.62 -12.85 -34.54
C ASN A 175 -20.05 -14.13 -33.91
N GLN A 176 -20.62 -15.30 -34.23
CA GLN A 176 -20.07 -16.60 -33.81
C GLN A 176 -18.72 -16.91 -34.49
N LEU A 177 -18.56 -16.54 -35.76
CA LEU A 177 -17.29 -16.68 -36.46
C LEU A 177 -16.23 -15.78 -35.83
N LEU A 178 -16.55 -14.51 -35.55
CA LEU A 178 -15.64 -13.60 -34.86
C LEU A 178 -15.23 -14.15 -33.50
N GLN A 179 -16.16 -14.70 -32.72
CA GLN A 179 -15.85 -15.33 -31.44
C GLN A 179 -14.82 -16.46 -31.58
N LYS A 180 -15.04 -17.39 -32.52
CA LYS A 180 -14.11 -18.51 -32.78
C LYS A 180 -12.74 -18.03 -33.25
N MET A 181 -12.71 -16.97 -34.07
CA MET A 181 -11.46 -16.37 -34.52
C MET A 181 -10.66 -15.79 -33.35
N VAL A 182 -11.33 -15.05 -32.45
CA VAL A 182 -10.71 -14.49 -31.24
C VAL A 182 -10.18 -15.61 -30.33
N GLU A 183 -10.98 -16.65 -30.08
CA GLU A 183 -10.58 -17.82 -29.29
C GLU A 183 -9.35 -18.54 -29.86
N SER A 184 -9.32 -18.73 -31.19
CA SER A 184 -8.20 -19.34 -31.90
C SER A 184 -6.93 -18.49 -31.82
N ARG A 185 -7.04 -17.17 -32.04
CA ARG A 185 -5.90 -16.24 -31.97
C ARG A 185 -5.30 -16.17 -30.57
N LEU A 186 -6.13 -16.13 -29.53
CA LEU A 186 -5.66 -16.14 -28.14
C LEU A 186 -4.98 -17.46 -27.78
N SER A 187 -5.58 -18.58 -28.17
CA SER A 187 -5.01 -19.91 -27.89
C SER A 187 -3.67 -20.11 -28.61
N ARG A 188 -3.57 -19.72 -29.87
CA ARG A 188 -2.32 -19.77 -30.64
C ARG A 188 -1.23 -18.87 -30.05
N ALA A 189 -1.57 -17.68 -29.55
CA ALA A 189 -0.61 -16.79 -28.91
C ALA A 189 0.04 -17.42 -27.66
N VAL A 190 -0.69 -18.28 -26.95
CA VAL A 190 -0.17 -19.05 -25.81
C VAL A 190 0.76 -20.18 -26.29
N GLU A 191 0.38 -20.90 -27.34
CA GLU A 191 1.15 -22.02 -27.91
C GLU A 191 2.46 -21.59 -28.60
N GLU A 192 2.47 -20.43 -29.26
CA GLU A 192 3.65 -19.89 -29.96
C GLU A 192 4.77 -19.51 -28.97
N ASN A 193 4.41 -18.99 -27.80
CA ASN A 193 5.36 -18.53 -26.78
C ASN A 193 5.77 -19.60 -25.77
N SER A 194 5.09 -20.76 -25.72
CA SER A 194 5.55 -21.89 -24.89
C SER A 194 6.89 -22.47 -25.35
N ARG A 195 7.38 -22.03 -26.52
CA ARG A 195 8.68 -22.40 -27.09
C ARG A 195 9.83 -21.48 -26.65
N GLU A 196 9.54 -20.35 -25.99
CA GLU A 196 10.56 -19.46 -25.44
C GLU A 196 11.09 -19.98 -24.11
N THR A 197 12.40 -20.27 -24.08
CA THR A 197 13.17 -20.87 -22.98
C THR A 197 13.44 -19.89 -21.82
N ASP A 198 12.51 -18.98 -21.51
CA ASP A 198 12.69 -18.07 -20.37
C ASP A 198 12.43 -18.84 -19.06
N GLN A 199 13.48 -19.37 -18.45
CA GLN A 199 13.41 -20.29 -17.30
C GLN A 199 12.91 -19.61 -16.01
N LEU A 200 12.83 -18.28 -15.98
CA LEU A 200 12.56 -17.48 -14.77
C LEU A 200 11.08 -17.04 -14.63
N SER A 201 10.24 -17.27 -15.64
CA SER A 201 8.83 -16.84 -15.64
C SER A 201 7.88 -18.03 -15.58
N SER A 202 6.91 -17.97 -14.67
CA SER A 202 5.90 -19.02 -14.53
C SER A 202 5.06 -19.16 -15.79
N VAL A 203 4.48 -20.35 -15.97
CA VAL A 203 3.60 -20.64 -17.11
C VAL A 203 2.41 -19.68 -17.14
N VAL A 204 1.84 -19.36 -15.97
CA VAL A 204 0.73 -18.41 -15.83
C VAL A 204 1.14 -17.01 -16.29
N LYS A 205 2.29 -16.49 -15.82
CA LYS A 205 2.80 -15.18 -16.20
C LYS A 205 3.00 -15.05 -17.71
N LYS A 206 3.60 -16.08 -18.33
CA LYS A 206 3.79 -16.14 -19.78
C LYS A 206 2.45 -16.11 -20.51
N GLN A 207 1.50 -16.97 -20.13
CA GLN A 207 0.19 -17.05 -20.78
C GLN A 207 -0.55 -15.70 -20.75
N VAL A 208 -0.64 -15.08 -19.58
CA VAL A 208 -1.35 -13.79 -19.40
C VAL A 208 -0.69 -12.69 -20.23
N ARG A 209 0.65 -12.61 -20.23
CA ARG A 209 1.41 -11.64 -21.03
C ARG A 209 1.14 -11.81 -22.53
N CYS A 210 1.22 -13.04 -23.03
CA CYS A 210 1.04 -13.35 -24.45
C CYS A 210 -0.39 -13.03 -24.91
N MET A 211 -1.37 -13.39 -24.08
CA MET A 211 -2.77 -13.04 -24.34
C MET A 211 -2.99 -11.53 -24.34
N GLY A 212 -2.47 -10.81 -23.34
CA GLY A 212 -2.58 -9.36 -23.25
C GLY A 212 -1.96 -8.64 -24.45
N LYS A 213 -0.75 -9.04 -24.85
CA LYS A 213 -0.08 -8.50 -26.04
C LYS A 213 -0.91 -8.75 -27.31
N ARG A 214 -1.45 -9.96 -27.47
CA ARG A 214 -2.31 -10.28 -28.63
C ARG A 214 -3.58 -9.44 -28.66
N VAL A 215 -4.21 -9.23 -27.51
CA VAL A 215 -5.40 -8.37 -27.38
C VAL A 215 -5.08 -6.94 -27.82
N GLU A 216 -3.96 -6.39 -27.35
CA GLU A 216 -3.53 -5.04 -27.73
C GLU A 216 -3.27 -4.92 -29.23
N GLU A 217 -2.45 -5.81 -29.80
CA GLU A 217 -2.11 -5.83 -31.22
C GLU A 217 -3.34 -5.95 -32.12
N ASP A 218 -4.24 -6.88 -31.78
CA ASP A 218 -5.44 -7.14 -32.57
C ASP A 218 -6.44 -5.98 -32.48
N LEU A 219 -6.61 -5.36 -31.30
CA LEU A 219 -7.47 -4.17 -31.16
C LEU A 219 -6.92 -2.97 -31.93
N LEU A 220 -5.59 -2.79 -31.96
CA LEU A 220 -4.95 -1.76 -32.78
C LEU A 220 -5.17 -2.01 -34.28
N ILE A 221 -5.10 -3.27 -34.73
CA ILE A 221 -5.43 -3.65 -36.11
C ILE A 221 -6.90 -3.33 -36.41
N VAL A 222 -7.81 -3.64 -35.49
CA VAL A 222 -9.25 -3.34 -35.65
C VAL A 222 -9.48 -1.84 -35.81
N VAL A 223 -8.87 -0.99 -34.97
CA VAL A 223 -9.02 0.47 -35.08
C VAL A 223 -8.39 1.03 -36.35
N ARG A 224 -7.19 0.59 -36.71
CA ARG A 224 -6.42 1.15 -37.85
C ARG A 224 -6.97 0.71 -39.20
N LYS A 225 -7.45 -0.54 -39.32
CA LYS A 225 -7.82 -1.15 -40.60
C LYS A 225 -9.30 -1.51 -40.67
N LEU A 226 -9.78 -2.34 -39.73
CA LEU A 226 -11.09 -2.99 -39.86
C LEU A 226 -12.26 -2.03 -39.60
N LYS A 227 -12.08 -1.02 -38.75
CA LYS A 227 -13.11 -0.02 -38.43
C LYS A 227 -13.67 0.66 -39.68
N GLY A 228 -12.85 0.87 -40.71
CA GLY A 228 -13.26 1.51 -41.97
C GLY A 228 -14.08 0.62 -42.91
N CYS A 229 -14.06 -0.71 -42.72
CA CYS A 229 -14.80 -1.68 -43.53
C CYS A 229 -16.22 -1.93 -42.99
N TYR A 230 -16.51 -1.55 -41.75
CA TYR A 230 -17.80 -1.77 -41.11
C TYR A 230 -18.62 -0.47 -41.02
N PRO A 231 -19.95 -0.54 -41.21
CA PRO A 231 -20.81 0.61 -40.95
C PRO A 231 -20.81 1.03 -39.47
N ALA A 232 -20.91 2.33 -39.21
CA ALA A 232 -20.86 2.90 -37.86
C ALA A 232 -21.87 2.29 -36.88
N LYS A 233 -23.03 1.83 -37.38
CA LYS A 233 -24.08 1.17 -36.59
C LYS A 233 -23.66 -0.15 -35.93
N VAL A 234 -22.67 -0.86 -36.48
CA VAL A 234 -22.23 -2.17 -35.97
C VAL A 234 -21.25 -2.02 -34.80
N ASP A 235 -20.56 -0.87 -34.70
CA ASP A 235 -19.58 -0.58 -33.65
C ASP A 235 -18.57 -1.74 -33.45
N ILE A 236 -17.96 -2.17 -34.56
CA ILE A 236 -17.14 -3.39 -34.65
C ILE A 236 -15.98 -3.42 -33.64
N LEU A 237 -15.43 -2.24 -33.30
CA LEU A 237 -14.39 -2.13 -32.29
C LEU A 237 -14.88 -2.61 -30.91
N ASN A 238 -16.07 -2.18 -30.50
CA ASN A 238 -16.65 -2.60 -29.22
C ASN A 238 -17.09 -4.07 -29.25
N VAL A 239 -17.50 -4.59 -30.41
CA VAL A 239 -17.76 -6.03 -30.59
C VAL A 239 -16.48 -6.85 -30.36
N TYR A 240 -15.37 -6.50 -31.03
CA TYR A 240 -14.08 -7.17 -30.81
C TYR A 240 -13.60 -6.99 -29.37
N ALA A 241 -13.65 -5.78 -28.82
CA ALA A 241 -13.25 -5.53 -27.43
C ALA A 241 -14.03 -6.42 -26.44
N GLY A 242 -15.34 -6.57 -26.64
CA GLY A 242 -16.18 -7.47 -25.84
C GLY A 242 -15.80 -8.94 -25.99
N LEU A 243 -15.54 -9.42 -27.21
CA LEU A 243 -15.12 -10.80 -27.48
C LEU A 243 -13.75 -11.12 -26.89
N TYR A 244 -12.75 -10.25 -27.08
CA TYR A 244 -11.43 -10.39 -26.50
C TYR A 244 -11.50 -10.35 -24.97
N HIS A 245 -12.26 -9.42 -24.40
CA HIS A 245 -12.44 -9.32 -22.95
C HIS A 245 -13.06 -10.58 -22.36
N ARG A 246 -14.15 -11.09 -22.94
CA ARG A 246 -14.83 -12.30 -22.46
C ARG A 246 -13.93 -13.53 -22.56
N THR A 247 -13.22 -13.68 -23.68
CA THR A 247 -12.31 -14.82 -23.88
C THR A 247 -11.13 -14.76 -22.92
N PHE A 248 -10.56 -13.58 -22.71
CA PHE A 248 -9.46 -13.39 -21.77
C PHE A 248 -9.93 -13.63 -20.33
N SER A 249 -11.10 -13.10 -19.96
CA SER A 249 -11.74 -13.34 -18.66
C SER A 249 -11.98 -14.83 -18.37
N ALA A 250 -12.51 -15.57 -19.34
CA ALA A 250 -12.75 -17.01 -19.21
C ALA A 250 -11.45 -17.78 -18.94
N ARG A 251 -10.38 -17.47 -19.68
CA ARG A 251 -9.07 -18.08 -19.45
C ARG A 251 -8.46 -17.71 -18.10
N LEU A 252 -8.59 -16.46 -17.67
CA LEU A 252 -8.13 -16.05 -16.34
C LEU A 252 -8.90 -16.79 -15.24
N ALA A 253 -10.21 -16.97 -15.40
CA ALA A 253 -11.01 -17.76 -14.46
C ALA A 253 -10.52 -19.22 -14.38
N GLU A 254 -10.22 -19.85 -15.52
CA GLU A 254 -9.63 -21.20 -15.56
C GLU A 254 -8.30 -21.25 -14.79
N LEU A 255 -7.38 -20.30 -15.02
CA LEU A 255 -6.09 -20.23 -14.33
C LEU A 255 -6.21 -20.01 -12.83
N THR A 256 -7.21 -19.23 -12.40
CA THR A 256 -7.47 -19.02 -10.97
C THR A 256 -8.07 -20.25 -10.29
N SER A 257 -8.77 -21.11 -11.04
CA SER A 257 -9.40 -22.32 -10.50
C SER A 257 -8.40 -23.46 -10.25
N SER A 258 -7.25 -23.48 -10.93
CA SER A 258 -6.22 -24.51 -10.78
C SER A 258 -5.34 -24.35 -9.53
N GLY A 259 -5.55 -23.28 -8.75
CA GLY A 259 -4.66 -22.89 -7.65
C GLY A 259 -3.45 -22.14 -8.18
N LEU A 260 -3.10 -21.04 -7.52
CA LEU A 260 -2.02 -20.14 -7.95
C LEU A 260 -0.96 -20.05 -6.87
N GLU A 261 0.30 -20.05 -7.29
CA GLU A 261 1.40 -19.65 -6.43
C GLU A 261 1.30 -18.16 -6.09
N THR A 262 1.90 -17.74 -4.97
CA THR A 262 1.81 -16.36 -4.50
C THR A 262 2.28 -15.34 -5.55
N ASP A 263 3.41 -15.62 -6.20
CA ASP A 263 3.99 -14.70 -7.17
C ASP A 263 3.09 -14.57 -8.41
N ASP A 264 2.37 -15.62 -8.77
CA ASP A 264 1.40 -15.63 -9.87
C ASP A 264 0.10 -14.92 -9.47
N CYS A 265 -0.33 -15.07 -8.22
CA CYS A 265 -1.45 -14.32 -7.66
C CYS A 265 -1.20 -12.80 -7.71
N SER A 266 -0.01 -12.37 -7.28
CA SER A 266 0.35 -10.93 -7.31
C SER A 266 0.39 -10.38 -8.74
N TYR A 267 0.93 -11.16 -9.68
CA TYR A 267 0.99 -10.79 -11.09
C TYR A 267 -0.41 -10.68 -11.74
N LEU A 268 -1.29 -11.63 -11.47
CA LEU A 268 -2.66 -11.62 -11.99
C LEU A 268 -3.44 -10.43 -11.46
N LEU A 269 -3.34 -10.15 -10.15
CA LEU A 269 -3.96 -8.98 -9.54
C LEU A 269 -3.43 -7.68 -10.14
N PHE A 270 -2.11 -7.55 -10.35
CA PHE A 270 -1.51 -6.41 -11.07
C PHE A 270 -2.10 -6.25 -12.48
N TRP A 271 -2.25 -7.34 -13.22
CA TRP A 271 -2.84 -7.32 -14.57
C TRP A 271 -4.30 -6.87 -14.59
N VAL A 272 -5.12 -7.44 -13.72
CA VAL A 272 -6.55 -7.16 -13.64
C VAL A 272 -6.82 -5.75 -13.12
N ASN A 273 -6.03 -5.29 -12.15
CA ASN A 273 -6.27 -4.02 -11.49
C ASN A 273 -5.59 -2.82 -12.16
N HIS A 274 -4.43 -2.99 -12.77
CA HIS A 274 -3.62 -1.89 -13.30
C HIS A 274 -3.33 -2.04 -14.80
N TYR A 275 -2.63 -3.10 -15.20
CA TYR A 275 -2.08 -3.17 -16.57
C TYR A 275 -3.18 -3.20 -17.64
N TYR A 276 -4.16 -4.11 -17.55
CA TYR A 276 -5.19 -4.22 -18.58
C TYR A 276 -6.07 -2.97 -18.70
N PRO A 277 -6.61 -2.39 -17.60
CA PRO A 277 -7.42 -1.18 -17.70
C PRO A 277 -6.64 0.09 -18.08
N GLN A 278 -5.36 0.21 -17.71
CA GLN A 278 -4.59 1.45 -17.89
C GLN A 278 -3.66 1.44 -19.11
N GLU A 279 -3.01 0.32 -19.40
CA GLU A 279 -2.05 0.25 -20.52
C GLU A 279 -2.76 -0.17 -21.81
N ILE A 280 -3.60 -1.22 -21.75
CA ILE A 280 -4.26 -1.76 -22.95
C ILE A 280 -5.49 -0.94 -23.31
N LEU A 281 -6.46 -0.81 -22.40
CA LEU A 281 -7.74 -0.16 -22.74
C LEU A 281 -7.64 1.37 -22.90
N LYS A 282 -6.70 2.03 -22.20
CA LYS A 282 -6.44 3.47 -22.34
C LYS A 282 -5.24 3.78 -23.23
N HIS A 283 -4.84 2.83 -24.07
CA HIS A 283 -3.86 3.10 -25.12
C HIS A 283 -4.31 4.31 -25.96
N LYS A 284 -3.39 5.19 -26.35
CA LYS A 284 -3.70 6.50 -26.97
C LYS A 284 -4.64 6.42 -28.19
N GLU A 285 -4.57 5.32 -28.93
CA GLU A 285 -5.39 5.07 -30.12
C GLU A 285 -6.75 4.41 -29.81
N LEU A 286 -6.92 3.83 -28.63
CA LEU A 286 -8.13 3.12 -28.20
C LEU A 286 -8.97 3.95 -27.20
N ASP A 287 -8.32 4.88 -26.50
CA ASP A 287 -8.94 5.71 -25.48
C ASP A 287 -10.10 6.54 -26.04
N GLY A 288 -11.21 6.58 -25.30
CA GLY A 288 -12.46 7.21 -25.73
C GLY A 288 -13.26 6.47 -26.82
N GLN A 289 -12.72 5.43 -27.46
CA GLN A 289 -13.43 4.67 -28.50
C GLN A 289 -14.04 3.36 -27.96
N ILE A 290 -13.41 2.76 -26.95
CA ILE A 290 -13.92 1.55 -26.29
C ILE A 290 -14.81 1.94 -25.11
N LYS A 291 -16.02 1.36 -25.06
CA LYS A 291 -16.98 1.50 -23.97
C LYS A 291 -16.53 0.68 -22.75
N THR A 292 -15.49 1.13 -22.07
CA THR A 292 -14.87 0.45 -20.92
C THR A 292 -15.86 0.10 -19.81
N ALA A 293 -16.87 0.95 -19.58
CA ALA A 293 -17.94 0.71 -18.62
C ALA A 293 -18.77 -0.56 -18.92
N CYS A 294 -18.88 -0.97 -20.19
CA CYS A 294 -19.63 -2.16 -20.60
C CYS A 294 -18.81 -3.46 -20.47
N LEU A 295 -17.47 -3.36 -20.45
CA LEU A 295 -16.59 -4.53 -20.35
C LEU A 295 -16.50 -5.05 -18.90
N GLY A 296 -16.43 -4.15 -17.92
CA GLY A 296 -16.29 -4.52 -16.52
C GLY A 296 -14.89 -5.03 -16.16
N SER A 297 -14.80 -5.80 -15.08
CA SER A 297 -13.56 -6.41 -14.58
C SER A 297 -13.27 -7.72 -15.30
N LEU A 298 -12.00 -8.00 -15.60
CA LEU A 298 -11.55 -9.28 -16.18
C LEU A 298 -11.88 -10.49 -15.29
N LEU A 299 -11.96 -10.30 -13.98
CA LEU A 299 -12.37 -11.32 -13.03
C LEU A 299 -13.67 -10.94 -12.34
N LEU A 300 -14.50 -11.96 -12.07
CA LEU A 300 -15.68 -11.86 -11.22
C LEU A 300 -15.29 -11.34 -9.83
N LYS A 301 -16.19 -10.58 -9.19
CA LYS A 301 -15.93 -9.94 -7.90
C LYS A 301 -15.54 -10.94 -6.81
N ASP A 302 -16.16 -12.11 -6.79
CA ASP A 302 -15.91 -13.13 -5.76
C ASP A 302 -14.52 -13.76 -5.94
N ALA A 303 -14.17 -14.15 -7.17
CA ALA A 303 -12.85 -14.67 -7.51
C ALA A 303 -11.75 -13.63 -7.26
N LEU A 304 -11.99 -12.36 -7.62
CA LEU A 304 -11.06 -11.27 -7.33
C LEU A 304 -10.86 -11.08 -5.83
N THR A 305 -11.95 -11.10 -5.04
CA THR A 305 -11.87 -10.94 -3.58
C THR A 305 -11.10 -12.10 -2.94
N GLN A 306 -11.29 -13.31 -3.42
CA GLN A 306 -10.55 -14.49 -2.96
C GLN A 306 -9.05 -14.39 -3.26
N LEU A 307 -8.67 -13.94 -4.45
CA LEU A 307 -7.27 -13.71 -4.80
C LEU A 307 -6.64 -12.58 -3.97
N GLU A 308 -7.36 -11.48 -3.78
CA GLU A 308 -6.91 -10.39 -2.92
C GLU A 308 -6.67 -10.88 -1.48
N GLU A 309 -7.55 -11.74 -0.96
CA GLU A 309 -7.43 -12.31 0.39
C GLU A 309 -6.24 -13.27 0.52
N GLN A 310 -6.01 -14.12 -0.48
CA GLN A 310 -4.85 -15.01 -0.54
C GLN A 310 -3.54 -14.21 -0.59
N TYR A 311 -3.46 -13.22 -1.49
CA TYR A 311 -2.32 -12.31 -1.56
C TYR A 311 -2.08 -11.60 -0.22
N LEU A 312 -3.13 -11.04 0.38
CA LEU A 312 -3.02 -10.31 1.64
C LEU A 312 -2.52 -11.17 2.78
N THR A 313 -3.06 -12.39 2.93
CA THR A 313 -2.65 -13.31 3.98
C THR A 313 -1.17 -13.68 3.84
N HIS A 314 -0.73 -14.04 2.64
CA HIS A 314 0.67 -14.35 2.39
C HIS A 314 1.58 -13.13 2.61
N ARG A 315 1.20 -11.95 2.11
CA ARG A 315 1.99 -10.72 2.30
C ARG A 315 2.08 -10.32 3.76
N GLN A 316 0.99 -10.45 4.49
CA GLN A 316 0.92 -10.18 5.91
C GLN A 316 1.92 -11.07 6.68
N GLU A 317 1.92 -12.38 6.40
CA GLU A 317 2.87 -13.33 6.98
C GLU A 317 4.33 -13.01 6.60
N LYS A 318 4.58 -12.71 5.33
CA LYS A 318 5.92 -12.38 4.82
C LYS A 318 6.50 -11.12 5.45
N VAL A 319 5.69 -10.06 5.58
CA VAL A 319 6.11 -8.81 6.26
C VAL A 319 6.38 -9.07 7.74
N ASN A 320 5.54 -9.85 8.42
CA ASN A 320 5.78 -10.23 9.80
C ASN A 320 7.09 -11.02 9.97
N LEU A 321 7.33 -12.01 9.11
CA LEU A 321 8.56 -12.81 9.11
C LEU A 321 9.80 -11.92 8.89
N TRP A 322 9.74 -11.01 7.93
CA TRP A 322 10.86 -10.11 7.64
C TRP A 322 11.11 -9.09 8.75
N LEU A 323 10.06 -8.51 9.35
CA LEU A 323 10.22 -7.63 10.52
C LEU A 323 10.89 -8.38 11.69
N ASN A 324 10.45 -9.62 11.96
CA ASN A 324 11.07 -10.44 13.00
C ASN A 324 12.52 -10.80 12.65
N ALA A 325 12.81 -11.13 11.40
CA ALA A 325 14.19 -11.42 10.95
C ALA A 325 15.11 -10.20 11.08
N ILE A 326 14.63 -8.99 10.78
CA ILE A 326 15.38 -7.74 10.99
C ILE A 326 15.69 -7.57 12.48
N LEU A 327 14.68 -7.76 13.36
CA LEU A 327 14.89 -7.63 14.80
C LEU A 327 15.85 -8.69 15.37
N MET A 328 15.74 -9.94 14.91
CA MET A 328 16.63 -11.02 15.33
C MET A 328 18.09 -10.75 14.93
N LYS A 329 18.31 -10.32 13.69
CA LYS A 329 19.65 -9.94 13.21
C LYS A 329 20.24 -8.78 14.01
N GLU A 330 19.41 -7.80 14.37
CA GLU A 330 19.82 -6.69 15.22
C GLU A 330 20.20 -7.20 16.63
N GLN A 331 19.40 -8.08 17.23
CA GLN A 331 19.71 -8.70 18.53
C GLN A 331 21.02 -9.49 18.50
N GLU A 332 21.24 -10.29 17.46
CA GLU A 332 22.50 -11.02 17.25
C GLU A 332 23.69 -10.07 17.15
N SER A 333 23.51 -8.90 16.52
CA SER A 333 24.55 -7.89 16.44
C SER A 333 24.93 -7.33 17.81
N TRP A 334 23.96 -7.12 18.70
CA TRP A 334 24.21 -6.63 20.06
C TRP A 334 25.01 -7.65 20.88
N LEU A 335 24.70 -8.94 20.73
CA LEU A 335 25.37 -10.05 21.43
C LEU A 335 26.80 -10.29 20.93
N SER A 336 27.18 -9.74 19.78
CA SER A 336 28.54 -9.84 19.25
C SER A 336 29.58 -9.00 20.02
N GLU A 337 29.14 -8.22 21.02
CA GLU A 337 29.93 -7.28 21.84
C GLU A 337 30.72 -6.20 21.07
N ASN A 338 30.60 -6.17 19.74
CA ASN A 338 31.12 -5.08 18.93
C ASN A 338 30.27 -3.82 19.14
N ALA A 339 30.91 -2.66 19.16
CA ALA A 339 30.19 -1.40 19.13
C ALA A 339 29.47 -1.24 17.78
N PRO A 340 28.26 -0.65 17.74
CA PRO A 340 27.60 -0.26 16.50
C PRO A 340 28.51 0.64 15.63
N GLU A 341 28.20 0.70 14.34
CA GLU A 341 28.94 1.53 13.40
C GLU A 341 28.85 3.02 13.79
N LEU A 342 29.96 3.75 13.62
CA LEU A 342 30.02 5.18 13.91
C LEU A 342 29.95 5.96 12.60
N ILE A 343 28.86 6.71 12.40
CA ILE A 343 28.62 7.53 11.21
C ILE A 343 28.46 8.97 11.68
N ASP A 344 29.17 9.91 11.05
CA ASP A 344 29.13 11.34 11.41
C ASP A 344 29.34 11.60 12.91
N SER A 345 30.26 10.84 13.53
CA SER A 345 30.63 10.93 14.95
C SER A 345 29.56 10.47 15.97
N TYR A 346 28.51 9.76 15.54
CA TYR A 346 27.56 9.09 16.44
C TYR A 346 27.31 7.63 16.06
N TYR A 347 26.87 6.83 17.03
CA TYR A 347 26.53 5.43 16.80
C TYR A 347 25.26 5.29 15.95
N PHE A 348 25.30 4.34 15.02
CA PHE A 348 24.26 4.12 14.04
C PHE A 348 23.84 2.64 13.98
N SER A 349 22.54 2.40 13.82
CA SER A 349 21.97 1.08 13.56
C SER A 349 21.21 1.11 12.23
N PRO A 350 21.41 0.13 11.33
CA PRO A 350 20.70 0.05 10.06
C PRO A 350 19.23 -0.35 10.21
N LEU A 351 18.78 -0.79 11.39
CA LEU A 351 17.43 -1.34 11.61
C LEU A 351 16.32 -0.39 11.14
N ALA A 352 16.43 0.92 11.40
CA ALA A 352 15.42 1.88 10.93
C ALA A 352 15.31 1.89 9.41
N ILE A 353 16.45 1.86 8.71
CA ILE A 353 16.49 1.86 7.25
C ILE A 353 15.88 0.57 6.71
N ASP A 354 16.27 -0.57 7.26
CA ASP A 354 15.77 -1.89 6.84
C ASP A 354 14.24 -1.99 7.01
N VAL A 355 13.71 -1.51 8.14
CA VAL A 355 12.25 -1.47 8.40
C VAL A 355 11.53 -0.51 7.44
N ILE A 356 12.04 0.71 7.25
CA ILE A 356 11.42 1.70 6.35
C ILE A 356 11.40 1.19 4.91
N GLN A 357 12.49 0.60 4.44
CA GLN A 357 12.57 0.02 3.09
C GLN A 357 11.59 -1.14 2.91
N LEU A 358 11.51 -2.04 3.90
CA LEU A 358 10.57 -3.15 3.88
C LEU A 358 9.11 -2.68 3.78
N ILE A 359 8.73 -1.69 4.59
CA ILE A 359 7.37 -1.14 4.56
C ILE A 359 7.11 -0.44 3.23
N ASN A 360 7.98 0.49 2.80
CA ASN A 360 7.79 1.19 1.53
C ASN A 360 7.72 0.25 0.32
N GLY A 361 8.56 -0.79 0.28
CA GLY A 361 8.48 -1.82 -0.76
C GLY A 361 7.13 -2.54 -0.75
N SER A 362 6.66 -2.93 0.44
CA SER A 362 5.36 -3.59 0.60
C SER A 362 4.18 -2.69 0.25
N LEU A 363 4.25 -1.39 0.58
CA LEU A 363 3.24 -0.39 0.20
C LEU A 363 3.19 -0.19 -1.31
N THR A 364 4.36 -0.11 -1.96
CA THR A 364 4.46 0.07 -3.42
C THR A 364 3.86 -1.12 -4.16
N GLU A 365 4.24 -2.34 -3.76
CA GLU A 365 3.70 -3.57 -4.34
C GLU A 365 2.19 -3.70 -4.09
N PHE A 366 1.71 -3.37 -2.89
CA PHE A 366 0.29 -3.36 -2.58
C PHE A 366 -0.49 -2.39 -3.46
N ASN A 367 -0.01 -1.16 -3.62
CA ASN A 367 -0.65 -0.13 -4.43
C ASN A 367 -0.71 -0.48 -5.93
N GLN A 368 0.19 -1.36 -6.39
CA GLN A 368 0.20 -1.92 -7.74
C GLN A 368 -0.69 -3.17 -7.88
N THR A 369 -1.17 -3.75 -6.80
CA THR A 369 -1.85 -5.05 -6.83
C THR A 369 -3.31 -4.94 -6.40
N ILE A 370 -3.61 -4.11 -5.40
CA ILE A 370 -4.93 -3.98 -4.77
C ILE A 370 -5.45 -2.55 -4.91
N LYS A 371 -6.69 -2.42 -5.39
CA LYS A 371 -7.37 -1.10 -5.52
C LYS A 371 -7.87 -0.56 -4.18
N ASN A 372 -8.32 -1.44 -3.28
CA ASN A 372 -8.92 -1.04 -2.01
C ASN A 372 -7.84 -0.73 -0.95
N ARG A 373 -7.59 0.56 -0.75
CA ARG A 373 -6.61 1.06 0.23
C ARG A 373 -6.90 0.69 1.68
N ASN A 374 -8.15 0.41 2.05
CA ASN A 374 -8.49 0.06 3.44
C ASN A 374 -7.85 -1.27 3.87
N LYS A 375 -7.55 -2.16 2.91
CA LYS A 375 -6.91 -3.45 3.20
C LYS A 375 -5.44 -3.32 3.59
N LEU A 376 -4.84 -2.14 3.38
CA LEU A 376 -3.44 -1.84 3.71
C LEU A 376 -3.15 -1.91 5.22
N VAL A 377 -4.18 -1.69 6.05
CA VAL A 377 -4.11 -1.85 7.50
C VAL A 377 -3.62 -3.26 7.90
N ARG A 378 -3.92 -4.30 7.11
CA ARG A 378 -3.47 -5.67 7.40
C ARG A 378 -1.96 -5.85 7.30
N ILE A 379 -1.30 -5.07 6.44
CA ILE A 379 0.16 -5.12 6.30
C ILE A 379 0.80 -4.28 7.41
N THR A 380 0.25 -3.09 7.66
CA THR A 380 0.85 -2.12 8.59
C THR A 380 0.62 -2.45 10.06
N VAL A 381 -0.38 -3.26 10.41
CA VAL A 381 -0.67 -3.67 11.80
C VAL A 381 0.52 -4.35 12.50
N HIS A 382 1.43 -4.97 11.74
CA HIS A 382 2.60 -5.64 12.28
C HIS A 382 3.64 -4.69 12.88
N LEU A 383 3.61 -3.40 12.52
CA LEU A 383 4.55 -2.40 13.04
C LEU A 383 4.42 -2.19 14.55
N GLU A 384 3.19 -2.14 15.07
CA GLU A 384 2.94 -1.98 16.52
C GLU A 384 3.54 -3.15 17.32
N ASN A 385 3.30 -4.38 16.85
CA ASN A 385 3.83 -5.59 17.45
C ASN A 385 5.36 -5.64 17.37
N PHE A 386 5.92 -5.20 16.24
CA PHE A 386 7.36 -5.09 16.05
C PHE A 386 7.99 -4.10 17.04
N PHE A 387 7.45 -2.89 17.20
CA PHE A 387 8.00 -1.91 18.15
C PHE A 387 7.88 -2.37 19.60
N SER A 388 6.76 -3.01 19.95
CA SER A 388 6.58 -3.62 21.28
C SER A 388 7.60 -4.72 21.56
N SER A 389 7.85 -5.58 20.57
CA SER A 389 8.85 -6.64 20.65
C SER A 389 10.26 -6.07 20.72
N TYR A 390 10.54 -5.03 19.93
CA TYR A 390 11.82 -4.34 19.95
C TYR A 390 12.12 -3.75 21.34
N LYS A 391 11.14 -3.07 21.94
CA LYS A 391 11.28 -2.58 23.31
C LYS A 391 11.62 -3.68 24.29
N LYS A 392 10.92 -4.82 24.22
CA LYS A 392 11.18 -5.95 25.11
C LYS A 392 12.59 -6.52 24.92
N CYS A 393 13.03 -6.70 23.67
CA CYS A 393 14.39 -7.18 23.37
C CYS A 393 15.46 -6.21 23.91
N LEU A 394 15.24 -4.90 23.77
CA LEU A 394 16.14 -3.88 24.29
C LEU A 394 16.18 -3.88 25.82
N GLU A 395 15.02 -3.97 26.49
CA GLU A 395 14.94 -4.07 27.95
C GLU A 395 15.66 -5.31 28.49
N ASP A 396 15.52 -6.45 27.81
CA ASP A 396 16.17 -7.70 28.21
C ASP A 396 17.68 -7.63 27.95
N PHE A 397 18.12 -6.99 26.86
CA PHE A 397 19.54 -6.72 26.59
C PHE A 397 20.16 -5.78 27.63
N MET A 398 19.48 -4.68 27.99
CA MET A 398 19.96 -3.72 29.00
C MET A 398 20.12 -4.33 30.40
N LYS A 399 19.40 -5.41 30.72
CA LYS A 399 19.58 -6.17 31.97
C LYS A 399 20.85 -7.03 31.96
N GLY A 400 21.39 -7.32 30.77
CA GLY A 400 22.67 -8.01 30.60
C GLY A 400 23.84 -7.07 30.89
N ASN A 401 24.91 -7.59 31.50
CA ASN A 401 26.15 -6.85 31.72
C ASN A 401 27.04 -6.89 30.47
N HIS A 402 26.60 -6.27 29.37
CA HIS A 402 27.37 -6.23 28.12
C HIS A 402 28.23 -4.97 28.02
N SER A 403 29.44 -5.11 27.48
CA SER A 403 30.43 -4.04 27.32
C SER A 403 29.99 -2.94 26.34
N ASN A 404 29.21 -3.30 25.32
CA ASN A 404 28.68 -2.41 24.28
C ASN A 404 27.30 -1.82 24.60
N THR A 405 26.75 -2.01 25.80
CA THR A 405 25.38 -1.55 26.13
C THR A 405 25.19 -0.05 25.87
N HIS A 406 26.13 0.78 26.30
CA HIS A 406 26.05 2.23 26.07
C HIS A 406 25.93 2.61 24.59
N SER A 407 26.76 2.00 23.74
CA SER A 407 26.79 2.35 22.31
C SER A 407 25.58 1.82 21.57
N VAL A 408 25.08 0.63 21.93
CA VAL A 408 23.81 0.08 21.41
C VAL A 408 22.62 0.99 21.76
N VAL A 409 22.51 1.43 23.02
CA VAL A 409 21.40 2.32 23.43
C VAL A 409 21.46 3.66 22.70
N LYS A 410 22.66 4.22 22.47
CA LYS A 410 22.83 5.44 21.67
C LYS A 410 22.38 5.25 20.22
N ALA A 411 22.84 4.18 19.56
CA ALA A 411 22.42 3.85 18.20
C ALA A 411 20.90 3.67 18.09
N GLN A 412 20.30 3.05 19.11
CA GLN A 412 18.88 2.83 19.16
C GLN A 412 18.08 4.14 19.32
N LEU A 413 18.54 5.10 20.12
CA LEU A 413 17.86 6.40 20.19
C LEU A 413 17.84 7.13 18.84
N VAL A 414 18.87 6.93 18.00
CA VAL A 414 18.88 7.47 16.63
C VAL A 414 17.89 6.72 15.74
N CYS A 415 17.86 5.39 15.84
CA CYS A 415 16.94 4.53 15.10
C CYS A 415 15.47 4.84 15.42
N GLU A 416 15.13 5.01 16.70
CA GLU A 416 13.79 5.43 17.14
C GLU A 416 13.41 6.78 16.53
N GLN A 417 14.28 7.79 16.59
CA GLN A 417 14.00 9.10 16.01
C GLN A 417 13.68 9.00 14.51
N GLN A 418 14.44 8.20 13.76
CA GLN A 418 14.21 8.00 12.33
C GLN A 418 12.86 7.33 12.04
N LEU A 419 12.48 6.33 12.83
CA LEU A 419 11.20 5.63 12.71
C LEU A 419 10.02 6.55 13.07
N SER A 420 10.17 7.35 14.14
CA SER A 420 9.17 8.33 14.57
C SER A 420 8.97 9.43 13.53
N GLU A 421 10.04 9.95 12.93
CA GLU A 421 9.99 10.95 11.85
C GLU A 421 9.32 10.37 10.60
N TYR A 422 9.66 9.13 10.23
CA TYR A 422 9.01 8.42 9.11
C TYR A 422 7.51 8.27 9.33
N LEU A 423 7.08 7.74 10.48
CA LEU A 423 5.65 7.53 10.77
C LEU A 423 4.87 8.84 10.89
N SER A 424 5.50 9.90 11.39
CA SER A 424 4.89 11.23 11.48
C SER A 424 4.63 11.84 10.09
N ARG A 425 5.54 11.60 9.14
CA ARG A 425 5.38 12.05 7.73
C ARG A 425 4.48 11.12 6.91
N GLN A 426 4.34 9.85 7.31
CA GLN A 426 3.61 8.85 6.55
C GLN A 426 2.10 9.10 6.62
N THR A 427 1.57 9.78 5.62
CA THR A 427 0.13 10.02 5.43
C THR A 427 -0.58 8.87 4.72
N GLU A 428 0.13 8.06 3.95
CA GLU A 428 -0.47 7.01 3.12
C GLU A 428 -0.45 5.63 3.81
N GLY A 429 -1.64 5.03 3.99
CA GLY A 429 -1.78 3.61 4.33
C GLY A 429 -1.82 3.23 5.81
N LEU A 430 -1.60 4.20 6.70
CA LEU A 430 -1.80 4.03 8.14
C LEU A 430 -3.10 4.71 8.56
N SER A 431 -3.98 3.95 9.23
CA SER A 431 -5.08 4.56 9.99
C SER A 431 -4.50 5.48 11.08
N GLU A 432 -5.13 6.62 11.33
CA GLU A 432 -4.75 7.55 12.42
C GLU A 432 -4.56 6.82 13.75
N GLU A 433 -5.47 5.88 14.06
CA GLU A 433 -5.41 5.10 15.29
C GLU A 433 -4.19 4.17 15.35
N LEU A 434 -3.83 3.55 14.23
CA LEU A 434 -2.64 2.69 14.17
C LEU A 434 -1.36 3.53 14.22
N ARG A 435 -1.33 4.68 13.54
CA ARG A 435 -0.20 5.62 13.60
C ARG A 435 0.05 6.07 15.04
N ARG A 436 -1.01 6.47 15.76
CA ARG A 436 -0.93 6.85 17.17
C ARG A 436 -0.35 5.73 18.03
N ARG A 437 -0.88 4.50 17.94
CA ARG A 437 -0.38 3.35 18.71
C ARG A 437 1.08 2.99 18.39
N CYS A 438 1.50 3.11 17.13
CA CYS A 438 2.90 2.93 16.74
C CYS A 438 3.80 4.02 17.34
N LEU A 439 3.39 5.30 17.28
CA LEU A 439 4.12 6.41 17.87
C LEU A 439 4.20 6.29 19.40
N ASP A 440 3.13 5.85 20.06
CA ASP A 440 3.13 5.58 21.51
C ASP A 440 4.10 4.45 21.87
N SER A 441 4.17 3.40 21.04
CA SER A 441 5.12 2.30 21.21
C SER A 441 6.58 2.74 21.02
N LEU A 442 6.85 3.60 20.03
CA LEU A 442 8.17 4.21 19.82
C LEU A 442 8.53 5.19 20.94
N ALA A 443 7.59 5.98 21.44
CA ALA A 443 7.81 6.84 22.59
C ALA A 443 8.17 6.01 23.84
N ALA A 444 7.48 4.89 24.07
CA ALA A 444 7.83 3.98 25.17
C ALA A 444 9.22 3.33 25.00
N LEU A 445 9.64 3.08 23.76
CA LEU A 445 10.97 2.57 23.41
C LEU A 445 12.06 3.62 23.64
N ARG A 446 11.82 4.86 23.22
CA ARG A 446 12.67 6.02 23.49
C ARG A 446 12.84 6.25 24.98
N ASP A 447 11.73 6.26 25.72
CA ASP A 447 11.73 6.49 27.16
C ASP A 447 12.49 5.38 27.91
N CYS A 448 12.49 4.15 27.39
CA CYS A 448 13.36 3.07 27.88
C CYS A 448 14.85 3.43 27.71
N GLY A 449 15.26 3.90 26.54
CA GLY A 449 16.63 4.37 26.27
C GLY A 449 17.03 5.56 27.14
N TYR A 450 16.13 6.53 27.35
CA TYR A 450 16.41 7.66 28.25
C TYR A 450 16.53 7.24 29.70
N ARG A 451 15.71 6.28 30.15
CA ARG A 451 15.78 5.74 31.50
C ARG A 451 17.11 5.05 31.78
N TYR A 452 17.71 4.40 30.79
CA TYR A 452 19.04 3.80 30.93
C TYR A 452 20.09 4.82 31.38
N PHE A 453 20.11 6.01 30.78
CA PHE A 453 21.06 7.08 31.15
C PHE A 453 20.65 7.87 32.40
N THR A 454 19.35 8.09 32.61
CA THR A 454 18.86 8.96 33.70
C THR A 454 18.74 8.24 35.04
N CYS A 455 18.34 6.96 35.08
CA CYS A 455 18.13 6.24 36.35
C CYS A 455 19.38 6.18 37.24
N PRO A 456 20.60 5.90 36.73
CA PRO A 456 21.83 5.91 37.55
C PRO A 456 22.13 7.27 38.20
N LEU A 457 21.64 8.36 37.59
CA LEU A 457 21.87 9.72 38.07
C LEU A 457 20.83 10.13 39.14
N GLN A 458 19.63 9.55 39.13
CA GLN A 458 18.51 9.99 39.98
C GLN A 458 18.84 9.98 41.48
N ASP A 459 19.47 8.91 41.98
CA ASP A 459 19.83 8.82 43.39
C ASP A 459 20.95 9.81 43.76
N GLN A 460 21.93 9.99 42.87
CA GLN A 460 23.02 10.94 43.09
C GLN A 460 22.53 12.39 43.08
N ILE A 461 21.63 12.74 42.14
CA ILE A 461 20.95 14.05 42.10
C ILE A 461 20.20 14.27 43.41
N LYS A 462 19.42 13.29 43.87
CA LYS A 462 18.66 13.38 45.13
C LYS A 462 19.57 13.55 46.35
N VAL A 463 20.70 12.86 46.41
CA VAL A 463 21.69 12.98 47.50
C VAL A 463 22.32 14.37 47.50
N ARG A 464 22.73 14.88 46.34
CA ARG A 464 23.33 16.23 46.24
C ARG A 464 22.32 17.33 46.61
N LEU A 465 21.08 17.20 46.15
CA LEU A 465 19.98 18.11 46.51
C LEU A 465 19.47 17.93 47.97
N SER A 466 20.01 16.98 48.74
CA SER A 466 19.57 16.76 50.13
C SER A 466 19.89 17.95 51.05
N GLN A 467 20.88 18.77 50.70
CA GLN A 467 21.30 19.95 51.45
C GLN A 467 20.50 21.21 51.11
N LEU A 468 19.61 21.18 50.11
CA LEU A 468 18.71 22.30 49.85
C LEU A 468 17.89 22.62 51.11
N TRP A 469 17.61 23.91 51.31
CA TRP A 469 16.81 24.43 52.43
C TRP A 469 17.42 24.28 53.83
N THR A 470 18.69 23.90 53.92
CA THR A 470 19.46 23.94 55.16
C THR A 470 20.00 25.35 55.41
N PRO A 471 20.38 25.72 56.65
CA PRO A 471 20.98 27.02 56.93
C PRO A 471 22.18 27.33 56.03
N VAL A 472 23.06 26.35 55.80
CA VAL A 472 24.25 26.48 54.96
C VAL A 472 23.94 26.69 53.47
N TRP A 473 22.76 26.29 53.00
CA TRP A 473 22.29 26.62 51.65
C TRP A 473 21.65 28.02 51.62
N VAL A 474 20.86 28.37 52.63
CA VAL A 474 20.18 29.68 52.71
C VAL A 474 21.16 30.84 52.86
N ASP A 475 22.23 30.66 53.63
CA ASP A 475 23.27 31.68 53.82
C ASP A 475 24.34 31.69 52.70
N GLY A 476 24.23 30.76 51.74
CA GLY A 476 25.12 30.65 50.58
C GLY A 476 26.47 29.99 50.85
N SER A 477 26.74 29.51 52.08
CA SER A 477 28.01 28.87 52.43
C SER A 477 28.26 27.58 51.64
N LEU A 478 27.20 26.88 51.22
CA LEU A 478 27.27 25.66 50.43
C LEU A 478 26.60 25.85 49.06
N PRO A 479 27.38 25.86 47.94
CA PRO A 479 26.83 26.04 46.59
C PRO A 479 26.27 24.72 46.04
N VAL A 480 25.11 24.29 46.57
CA VAL A 480 24.50 22.98 46.26
C VAL A 480 24.24 22.76 44.77
N VAL A 481 23.72 23.77 44.06
CA VAL A 481 23.43 23.67 42.62
C VAL A 481 24.70 23.66 41.79
N ASP A 482 25.70 24.47 42.11
CA ASP A 482 26.97 24.45 41.38
C ASP A 482 27.66 23.07 41.48
N LEU A 483 27.70 22.49 42.68
CA LEU A 483 28.21 21.13 42.91
C LEU A 483 27.41 20.04 42.19
N LEU A 484 26.12 20.26 41.94
CA LEU A 484 25.29 19.38 41.13
C LEU A 484 25.64 19.53 39.65
N LEU A 485 25.77 20.76 39.16
CA LEU A 485 26.09 21.06 37.76
C LEU A 485 27.49 20.54 37.38
N ASP A 486 28.49 20.70 38.25
CA ASP A 486 29.83 20.14 38.06
C ASP A 486 29.79 18.60 37.91
N PHE A 487 28.98 17.95 38.76
CA PHE A 487 28.76 16.52 38.67
C PHE A 487 28.07 16.12 37.38
N LEU A 488 26.98 16.81 36.99
CA LEU A 488 26.29 16.52 35.74
C LEU A 488 27.23 16.71 34.55
N ASN A 489 27.99 17.80 34.50
CA ASN A 489 28.95 18.06 33.43
C ASN A 489 29.95 16.89 33.26
N GLN A 490 30.46 16.32 34.37
CA GLN A 490 31.33 15.15 34.33
C GLN A 490 30.62 13.88 33.80
N GLN A 491 29.36 13.67 34.16
CA GLN A 491 28.59 12.49 33.72
C GLN A 491 28.09 12.61 32.27
N LEU A 492 27.90 13.83 31.76
CA LEU A 492 27.40 14.08 30.41
C LEU A 492 28.46 13.90 29.32
N VAL A 493 29.74 13.77 29.69
CA VAL A 493 30.84 13.45 28.75
C VAL A 493 30.54 12.16 27.99
N ASP A 494 29.97 11.16 28.66
CA ASP A 494 29.68 9.83 28.11
C ASP A 494 28.54 9.84 27.08
N ILE A 495 27.84 10.95 26.87
CA ILE A 495 26.77 11.08 25.87
C ILE A 495 27.06 12.16 24.82
N THR A 496 28.29 12.66 24.75
CA THR A 496 28.71 13.68 23.77
C THR A 496 28.68 13.19 22.32
N ASP A 497 28.90 11.90 22.12
CA ASP A 497 28.82 11.15 20.86
C ASP A 497 27.39 10.69 20.50
N LEU A 498 26.37 11.13 21.27
CA LEU A 498 24.98 10.94 20.89
C LEU A 498 24.58 12.00 19.87
N LYS A 499 23.75 11.62 18.89
CA LYS A 499 23.21 12.56 17.90
C LYS A 499 22.60 13.80 18.58
N PRO A 500 22.90 15.04 18.13
CA PRO A 500 22.54 16.27 18.84
C PRO A 500 21.07 16.40 19.22
N THR A 501 20.15 16.02 18.32
CA THR A 501 18.69 16.06 18.58
C THR A 501 18.25 15.09 19.68
N CYS A 502 18.85 13.90 19.72
CA CYS A 502 18.58 12.91 20.77
C CYS A 502 19.17 13.35 22.11
N ARG A 503 20.39 13.92 22.08
CA ARG A 503 21.07 14.47 23.26
C ARG A 503 20.26 15.60 23.89
N GLN A 504 19.83 16.58 23.09
CA GLN A 504 18.98 17.68 23.55
C GLN A 504 17.70 17.18 24.23
N SER A 505 17.02 16.22 23.62
CA SER A 505 15.78 15.64 24.16
C SER A 505 16.02 14.90 25.50
N LEU A 506 17.12 14.13 25.60
CA LEU A 506 17.52 13.47 26.83
C LEU A 506 17.85 14.48 27.95
N LEU A 507 18.54 15.56 27.61
CA LEU A 507 18.89 16.62 28.56
C LEU A 507 17.66 17.39 29.06
N CYS A 508 16.64 17.59 28.21
CA CYS A 508 15.35 18.15 28.64
C CYS A 508 14.67 17.26 29.69
N VAL A 509 14.71 15.93 29.50
CA VAL A 509 14.17 14.96 30.48
C VAL A 509 14.96 15.03 31.79
N LEU A 510 16.29 15.13 31.72
CA LEU A 510 17.15 15.27 32.88
C LEU A 510 16.89 16.58 33.64
N TYR A 511 16.74 17.70 32.94
CA TYR A 511 16.41 19.00 33.54
C TYR A 511 15.09 18.92 34.31
N HIS A 512 14.07 18.32 33.70
CA HIS A 512 12.80 18.08 34.36
C HIS A 512 12.97 17.22 35.62
N ASP A 513 13.78 16.16 35.58
CA ASP A 513 14.02 15.32 36.75
C ASP A 513 14.76 16.07 37.87
N VAL A 514 15.73 16.93 37.55
CA VAL A 514 16.43 17.81 38.52
C VAL A 514 15.44 18.76 39.21
N VAL A 515 14.63 19.48 38.44
CA VAL A 515 13.64 20.43 38.98
C VAL A 515 12.57 19.70 39.78
N LEU A 516 12.15 18.51 39.34
CA LEU A 516 11.22 17.66 40.08
C LEU A 516 11.77 17.28 41.46
N GLN A 517 13.04 16.90 41.57
CA GLN A 517 13.66 16.61 42.86
C GLN A 517 13.82 17.87 43.73
N TYR A 518 14.14 19.01 43.11
CA TYR A 518 14.24 20.31 43.76
C TYR A 518 12.91 20.68 44.45
N VAL A 519 11.80 20.64 43.71
CA VAL A 519 10.45 20.96 44.22
C VAL A 519 9.99 19.94 45.26
N LYS A 520 10.24 18.63 45.02
CA LYS A 520 9.95 17.57 46.01
C LYS A 520 10.67 17.81 47.33
N LYS A 521 11.90 18.33 47.29
CA LYS A 521 12.66 18.66 48.48
C LYS A 521 12.06 19.88 49.17
N MET A 522 11.73 20.95 48.43
CA MET A 522 11.03 22.13 48.97
C MET A 522 9.75 21.76 49.71
N MET A 523 8.85 21.01 49.07
CA MET A 523 7.55 20.64 49.63
C MET A 523 7.64 19.80 50.91
N LYS A 524 8.79 19.17 51.21
CA LYS A 524 8.97 18.37 52.43
C LYS A 524 9.51 19.17 53.61
N MET A 525 9.93 20.41 53.39
CA MET A 525 10.57 21.23 54.42
C MET A 525 9.55 21.96 55.28
N LYS A 526 9.93 22.25 56.53
CA LYS A 526 9.14 23.09 57.44
C LYS A 526 9.90 24.39 57.67
N MET A 527 9.56 25.42 56.89
CA MET A 527 10.13 26.75 57.08
C MET A 527 9.51 27.42 58.31
N ARG A 528 10.35 27.98 59.18
CA ARG A 528 9.90 28.47 60.51
C ARG A 528 9.82 29.98 60.64
N SER A 529 10.41 30.75 59.73
CA SER A 529 10.41 32.22 59.83
C SER A 529 10.27 32.93 58.49
N LYS A 530 9.75 34.16 58.52
CA LYS A 530 9.63 35.05 57.35
C LYS A 530 10.99 35.38 56.73
N LYS A 531 12.02 35.58 57.57
CA LYS A 531 13.40 35.84 57.12
C LYS A 531 13.97 34.66 56.33
N GLN A 532 13.77 33.44 56.82
CA GLN A 532 14.20 32.22 56.11
C GLN A 532 13.45 32.03 54.78
N GLN A 533 12.15 32.32 54.74
CA GLN A 533 11.36 32.27 53.50
C GLN A 533 11.87 33.27 52.45
N GLY A 534 12.15 34.52 52.86
CA GLY A 534 12.70 35.53 51.95
C GLY A 534 14.09 35.18 51.41
N ALA A 535 15.00 34.77 52.29
CA ALA A 535 16.35 34.36 51.89
C ALA A 535 16.33 33.10 51.01
N GLY A 536 15.50 32.11 51.36
CA GLY A 536 15.33 30.90 50.56
C GLY A 536 14.68 31.17 49.20
N ALA A 537 13.73 32.11 49.10
CA ALA A 537 13.15 32.52 47.83
C ALA A 537 14.19 33.19 46.92
N GLN A 538 15.01 34.10 47.46
CA GLN A 538 16.11 34.70 46.70
C GLN A 538 17.07 33.63 46.19
N ARG A 539 17.47 32.70 47.06
CA ARG A 539 18.38 31.62 46.67
C ARG A 539 17.79 30.68 45.63
N MET A 540 16.50 30.37 45.72
CA MET A 540 15.79 29.59 44.69
C MET A 540 15.84 30.28 43.32
N ASN A 541 15.66 31.61 43.26
CA ASN A 541 15.76 32.35 42.00
C ASN A 541 17.17 32.27 41.39
N GLU A 542 18.20 32.42 42.22
CA GLU A 542 19.60 32.27 41.78
C GLU A 542 19.86 30.85 41.25
N ASP A 543 19.44 29.83 42.01
CA ASP A 543 19.56 28.42 41.62
C ASP A 543 18.78 28.13 40.32
N ALA A 544 17.57 28.68 40.16
CA ALA A 544 16.75 28.51 38.96
C ALA A 544 17.43 29.09 37.70
N GLN A 545 18.02 30.28 37.80
CA GLN A 545 18.77 30.89 36.72
C GLN A 545 20.00 30.05 36.34
N LYS A 546 20.75 29.54 37.33
CA LYS A 546 21.93 28.68 37.06
C LYS A 546 21.55 27.40 36.33
N LEU A 547 20.49 26.71 36.79
CA LEU A 547 19.98 25.51 36.14
C LEU A 547 19.55 25.82 34.70
N ASP A 548 18.79 26.89 34.51
CA ASP A 548 18.29 27.30 33.21
C ASP A 548 19.41 27.67 32.23
N CYS A 549 20.42 28.44 32.66
CA CYS A 549 21.60 28.76 31.87
C CYS A 549 22.34 27.49 31.42
N PHE A 550 22.62 26.57 32.35
CA PHE A 550 23.31 25.33 32.05
C PHE A 550 22.57 24.49 31.00
N PHE A 551 21.27 24.23 31.19
CA PHE A 551 20.52 23.41 30.25
C PHE A 551 20.22 24.13 28.92
N LYS A 552 20.16 25.46 28.89
CA LYS A 552 20.05 26.26 27.66
C LYS A 552 21.30 26.20 26.81
N GLU A 553 22.48 26.31 27.42
CA GLU A 553 23.77 26.14 26.73
C GLU A 553 23.85 24.77 26.05
N GLU A 554 23.19 23.77 26.65
CA GLU A 554 23.09 22.41 26.12
C GLU A 554 21.92 22.18 25.14
N GLY A 555 21.18 23.23 24.77
CA GLY A 555 20.12 23.21 23.74
C GLY A 555 18.69 23.07 24.27
N CYS A 556 18.44 23.05 25.58
CA CYS A 556 17.11 22.82 26.15
C CYS A 556 16.23 24.09 26.24
N ALA A 557 16.32 25.02 25.28
CA ALA A 557 15.67 26.32 25.35
C ALA A 557 14.13 26.26 25.50
N GLU A 558 13.49 25.24 24.92
CA GLU A 558 12.04 25.02 24.98
C GLU A 558 11.51 24.66 26.38
N THR A 559 12.40 24.31 27.32
CA THR A 559 12.07 23.96 28.70
C THR A 559 12.23 25.11 29.71
N SER A 560 12.37 26.35 29.23
CA SER A 560 12.53 27.56 30.05
C SER A 560 11.39 27.77 31.06
N TRP A 561 10.20 27.22 30.78
CA TRP A 561 9.05 27.24 31.69
C TRP A 561 9.34 26.60 33.06
N LEU A 562 10.33 25.70 33.16
CA LEU A 562 10.78 25.12 34.45
C LEU A 562 11.43 26.18 35.35
N CYS A 563 12.20 27.09 34.76
CA CYS A 563 12.80 28.23 35.45
C CYS A 563 11.71 29.19 35.93
N GLU A 564 10.77 29.53 35.05
CA GLU A 564 9.62 30.37 35.39
C GLU A 564 8.79 29.76 36.53
N MET A 565 8.55 28.45 36.50
CA MET A 565 7.86 27.73 37.57
C MET A 565 8.60 27.87 38.91
N LEU A 566 9.92 27.71 38.93
CA LEU A 566 10.71 27.89 40.16
C LEU A 566 10.63 29.33 40.66
N CYS A 567 10.66 30.32 39.76
CA CYS A 567 10.49 31.73 40.11
C CYS A 567 9.11 32.03 40.70
N ILE A 568 8.03 31.45 40.16
CA ILE A 568 6.68 31.57 40.73
C ILE A 568 6.64 30.93 42.13
N LEU A 569 7.24 29.75 42.33
CA LEU A 569 7.32 29.13 43.65
C LEU A 569 8.14 29.95 44.64
N ALA A 570 9.24 30.57 44.20
CA ALA A 570 10.04 31.48 45.01
C ALA A 570 9.22 32.70 45.43
N GLU A 571 8.45 33.26 44.50
CA GLU A 571 7.59 34.42 44.75
C GLU A 571 6.48 34.07 45.74
N ILE A 572 5.84 32.91 45.58
CA ILE A 572 4.91 32.36 46.56
C ILE A 572 5.59 32.31 47.92
N LEU A 573 6.82 31.81 48.06
CA LEU A 573 7.55 31.76 49.33
C LEU A 573 7.89 33.14 49.90
N ARG A 574 8.21 34.13 49.07
CA ARG A 574 8.57 35.49 49.48
C ARG A 574 7.38 36.26 50.08
N LEU A 575 6.22 36.22 49.42
CA LEU A 575 5.03 37.02 49.75
C LEU A 575 4.49 36.70 51.15
N GLN A 576 4.04 37.71 51.91
CA GLN A 576 3.52 37.50 53.28
C GLN A 576 2.05 37.89 53.43
N ASP A 577 1.54 38.71 52.52
CA ASP A 577 0.16 39.15 52.47
C ASP A 577 -0.74 38.05 51.86
N PRO A 578 -1.85 37.64 52.53
CA PRO A 578 -2.73 36.58 52.04
C PRO A 578 -3.30 36.84 50.64
N ALA A 579 -3.68 38.07 50.31
CA ALA A 579 -4.27 38.40 49.00
C ALA A 579 -3.23 38.27 47.88
N SER A 580 -1.99 38.68 48.13
CA SER A 580 -0.88 38.53 47.19
C SER A 580 -0.51 37.06 46.99
N ILE A 581 -0.47 36.27 48.07
CA ILE A 581 -0.24 34.81 48.00
C ILE A 581 -1.35 34.14 47.19
N GLN A 582 -2.60 34.56 47.39
CA GLN A 582 -3.74 34.06 46.62
C GLN A 582 -3.53 34.28 45.12
N LEU A 583 -3.17 35.50 44.72
CA LEU A 583 -2.96 35.86 43.33
C LEU A 583 -1.88 34.99 42.68
N GLU A 584 -0.75 34.79 43.35
CA GLU A 584 0.37 34.02 42.80
C GLU A 584 0.07 32.51 42.74
N ILE A 585 -0.67 31.95 43.70
CA ILE A 585 -1.10 30.55 43.63
C ILE A 585 -2.15 30.36 42.53
N VAL A 586 -3.04 31.33 42.32
CA VAL A 586 -3.98 31.32 41.18
C VAL A 586 -3.21 31.39 39.86
N ASN A 587 -2.18 32.24 39.77
CA ASN A 587 -1.28 32.31 38.61
C ASN A 587 -0.62 30.94 38.35
N LEU A 588 -0.04 30.32 39.37
CA LEU A 588 0.55 28.98 39.27
C LEU A 588 -0.47 27.92 38.80
N ALA A 589 -1.69 27.94 39.36
CA ALA A 589 -2.74 26.98 38.99
C ALA A 589 -3.24 27.13 37.55
N ARG A 590 -3.19 28.36 37.00
CA ARG A 590 -3.53 28.63 35.60
C ARG A 590 -2.43 28.15 34.65
N SER A 591 -1.16 28.38 35.02
CA SER A 591 0.00 27.93 34.23
C SER A 591 0.21 26.41 34.30
N PHE A 592 -0.18 25.78 35.42
CA PHE A 592 -0.01 24.34 35.65
C PHE A 592 -1.34 23.70 36.11
N PRO A 593 -2.21 23.30 35.15
CA PRO A 593 -3.52 22.72 35.46
C PRO A 593 -3.47 21.41 36.25
N ASP A 594 -2.34 20.70 36.25
CA ASP A 594 -2.15 19.47 37.03
C ASP A 594 -1.82 19.74 38.52
N LEU A 595 -1.80 21.00 38.96
CA LEU A 595 -1.68 21.41 40.35
C LEU A 595 -2.96 21.09 41.15
N SER A 596 -3.01 19.88 41.73
CA SER A 596 -4.07 19.45 42.64
C SER A 596 -4.23 20.31 43.91
N GLY A 597 -5.42 20.25 44.53
CA GLY A 597 -5.68 20.93 45.82
C GLY A 597 -4.80 20.42 46.98
N ALA A 598 -4.26 19.20 46.87
CA ALA A 598 -3.28 18.68 47.82
C ALA A 598 -1.93 19.41 47.67
N HIS A 599 -1.49 19.69 46.44
CA HIS A 599 -0.29 20.49 46.18
C HIS A 599 -0.44 21.90 46.75
N VAL A 600 -1.58 22.55 46.51
CA VAL A 600 -1.89 23.88 47.07
C VAL A 600 -1.81 23.86 48.60
N SER A 601 -2.37 22.84 49.24
CA SER A 601 -2.33 22.70 50.70
C SER A 601 -0.90 22.54 51.24
N GLU A 602 -0.06 21.77 50.55
CA GLU A 602 1.35 21.61 50.93
C GLU A 602 2.12 22.93 50.75
N LEU A 603 1.92 23.65 49.65
CA LEU A 603 2.54 24.96 49.40
C LEU A 603 2.14 25.98 50.49
N LEU A 604 0.85 26.04 50.84
CA LEU A 604 0.37 26.91 51.91
C LEU A 604 0.93 26.52 53.28
N SER A 605 1.22 25.23 53.50
CA SER A 605 1.83 24.75 54.76
C SER A 605 3.27 25.24 54.96
N LEU A 606 3.94 25.69 53.89
CA LEU A 606 5.27 26.31 53.96
C LEU A 606 5.21 27.73 54.55
N LYS A 607 4.03 28.33 54.64
CA LYS A 607 3.83 29.70 55.13
C LYS A 607 3.72 29.80 56.64
N THR A 608 4.36 30.83 57.17
CA THR A 608 4.27 31.20 58.58
C THR A 608 3.41 32.45 58.74
N GLY A 609 2.17 32.28 59.20
CA GLY A 609 1.29 33.42 59.53
C GLY A 609 -0.05 33.48 58.78
N LEU A 610 -0.40 32.48 57.99
CA LEU A 610 -1.75 32.36 57.43
C LEU A 610 -2.72 31.82 58.48
N SER A 611 -3.89 32.45 58.62
CA SER A 611 -4.98 31.92 59.44
C SER A 611 -5.68 30.76 58.73
N ALA A 612 -6.44 29.96 59.48
CA ALA A 612 -7.27 28.92 58.88
C ALA A 612 -8.34 29.48 57.92
N ALA A 613 -8.78 30.73 58.12
CA ALA A 613 -9.69 31.41 57.20
C ALA A 613 -8.99 31.77 55.89
N ASP A 614 -7.77 32.31 55.96
CA ASP A 614 -6.97 32.65 54.78
C ASP A 614 -6.68 31.41 53.93
N VAL A 615 -6.27 30.29 54.55
CA VAL A 615 -6.02 29.03 53.85
C VAL A 615 -7.27 28.51 53.13
N ARG A 616 -8.45 28.63 53.76
CA ARG A 616 -9.72 28.24 53.12
C ARG A 616 -10.07 29.17 51.96
N SER A 617 -9.94 30.48 52.15
CA SER A 617 -10.20 31.49 51.12
C SER A 617 -9.31 31.29 49.89
N ILE A 618 -8.00 31.11 50.11
CA ILE A 618 -7.04 30.89 49.02
C ILE A 618 -7.38 29.60 48.26
N ARG A 619 -7.65 28.50 48.97
CA ARG A 619 -8.02 27.23 48.33
C ARG A 619 -9.31 27.34 47.51
N GLN A 620 -10.31 28.04 48.04
CA GLN A 620 -11.57 28.28 47.34
C GLN A 620 -11.33 29.12 46.08
N SER A 621 -10.57 30.21 46.19
CA SER A 621 -10.25 31.06 45.05
C SER A 621 -9.49 30.30 43.95
N VAL A 622 -8.55 29.42 44.31
CA VAL A 622 -7.86 28.57 43.34
C VAL A 622 -8.83 27.63 42.63
N GLU A 623 -9.78 27.04 43.35
CA GLU A 623 -10.80 26.17 42.73
C GLU A 623 -11.75 26.94 41.82
N GLU A 624 -12.20 28.13 42.23
CA GLU A 624 -13.07 29.01 41.45
C GLU A 624 -12.38 29.56 40.19
N ASN A 625 -11.06 29.73 40.24
CA ASN A 625 -10.26 30.27 39.14
C ASN A 625 -9.54 29.19 38.33
N ARG A 626 -9.80 27.90 38.59
CA ARG A 626 -9.38 26.83 37.69
C ARG A 626 -10.15 26.96 36.40
N LEU A 627 -9.42 26.89 35.29
CA LEU A 627 -10.03 26.82 33.98
C LEU A 627 -10.80 25.50 33.88
N LEU A 628 -12.13 25.56 33.85
CA LEU A 628 -13.01 24.44 33.48
C LEU A 628 -12.90 24.23 31.97
N VAL A 629 -11.78 23.69 31.49
CA VAL A 629 -11.66 23.35 30.08
C VAL A 629 -10.91 22.02 29.95
N ASP A 630 -11.57 21.05 29.30
CA ASP A 630 -11.02 19.82 28.71
C ASP A 630 -10.00 20.11 27.58
N SER A 631 -9.17 21.14 27.73
CA SER A 631 -8.22 21.63 26.72
C SER A 631 -6.82 21.65 27.31
N THR A 632 -6.18 20.50 27.44
CA THR A 632 -4.72 20.47 27.64
C THR A 632 -4.08 19.29 26.93
N ASN A 633 -3.96 19.39 25.61
CA ASN A 633 -2.81 18.82 24.91
C ASN A 633 -1.59 19.78 24.92
N HIS A 634 -1.69 20.95 25.59
CA HIS A 634 -0.70 22.03 25.49
C HIS A 634 -0.12 22.54 26.83
N SER A 635 -0.60 22.12 28.00
CA SER A 635 0.01 22.52 29.28
C SER A 635 0.97 21.43 29.79
N PRO A 636 2.22 21.76 30.20
CA PRO A 636 3.18 20.77 30.67
C PRO A 636 2.70 20.09 31.97
N GLN A 637 2.68 18.76 31.99
CA GLN A 637 2.38 17.98 33.20
C GLN A 637 3.63 17.91 34.09
N PHE A 638 3.61 18.54 35.26
CA PHE A 638 4.72 18.56 36.23
C PHE A 638 4.29 18.08 37.62
N PHE A 639 3.26 18.69 38.21
CA PHE A 639 2.83 18.42 39.59
C PHE A 639 2.22 17.04 39.77
N SER A 640 1.63 16.46 38.73
CA SER A 640 1.17 15.06 38.68
C SER A 640 2.27 14.04 39.06
N ARG A 641 3.55 14.37 38.84
CA ARG A 641 4.71 13.54 39.21
C ARG A 641 5.17 13.72 40.67
N ILE A 642 4.52 14.61 41.43
CA ILE A 642 4.81 14.89 42.85
C ILE A 642 3.75 14.24 43.74
N LYS A 643 4.15 13.27 44.57
CA LYS A 643 3.24 12.65 45.54
C LYS A 643 3.22 13.45 46.85
N VAL A 644 2.04 13.95 47.25
CA VAL A 644 1.83 14.69 48.51
C VAL A 644 1.10 13.82 49.54
N LYS A 645 1.45 13.94 50.83
CA LYS A 645 1.00 13.06 51.92
C LYS A 645 -0.52 12.95 52.10
N TRP A 646 -1.29 13.97 51.74
CA TRP A 646 -2.76 13.90 51.83
C TRP A 646 -3.37 12.82 50.91
N ILE A 647 -2.69 12.50 49.80
CA ILE A 647 -3.10 11.45 48.86
C ILE A 647 -3.02 10.06 49.50
N ASN A 648 -2.05 9.81 50.41
CA ASN A 648 -1.95 8.52 51.11
C ASN A 648 -3.12 8.29 52.07
N ASN A 649 -3.63 9.32 52.76
CA ASN A 649 -4.76 9.14 53.68
C ASN A 649 -6.08 8.84 52.95
N LYS A 650 -6.28 9.39 51.75
CA LYS A 650 -7.48 9.12 50.94
C LYS A 650 -7.39 7.76 50.22
N ILE A 651 -6.20 7.36 49.74
CA ILE A 651 -5.98 6.02 49.17
C ILE A 651 -6.09 4.93 50.24
N ASN A 652 -5.54 5.14 51.43
CA ASN A 652 -5.69 4.20 52.55
C ASN A 652 -7.14 4.14 53.06
N GLN A 653 -7.91 5.23 53.00
CA GLN A 653 -9.35 5.20 53.32
C GLN A 653 -10.20 4.51 52.26
N ILE A 654 -9.77 4.51 50.99
CA ILE A 654 -10.45 3.80 49.90
C ILE A 654 -10.09 2.30 49.91
N GLY A 655 -8.85 1.94 50.27
CA GLY A 655 -8.40 0.54 50.41
C GLY A 655 -8.83 -0.19 51.68
N LEU A 656 -9.52 0.50 52.61
CA LEU A 656 -10.14 -0.08 53.81
C LEU A 656 -11.67 -0.17 53.72
N LYS A 657 -12.24 0.08 52.52
CA LYS A 657 -13.64 -0.17 52.18
C LYS A 657 -13.76 -1.11 50.98
N THR A 658 -13.22 -2.31 51.17
CA THR A 658 -13.57 -3.59 50.53
C THR A 658 -13.38 -4.64 51.59
#